data_AF-A0A9W7SYC9-F1
#
_entry.id   AF-A0A9W7SYC9-F1
#
_cell.length_a   1.000
_cell.length_b   1.000
_cell.length_c   1.000
_cell.angle_alpha   90.00
_cell.angle_beta   90.00
_cell.angle_gamma   90.00
#
_symmetry.space_group_name_H-M   'P 1'
#
loop_
_entity.id
_entity.type
_entity.pdbx_description
1 polymer ?
#
loop_
_entity_poly.entity_id
_entity_poly.type
_entity_poly.pdbx_seq_one_letter_code
_entity_poly.pdbx_strand_id
1 'polypeptide(L)'
;MEETIAQEKRHEQYIETLGPVLTHIDNPEVQALTQEHRDYLIQCHGTLEMDPIPDMSDADPYNWPQSRKVLNLVLVAFHAMMATFTAAAIQSAFEVIAADLNVSLTRASYLTSLQIAILGAAPLFWRPLSNRYGRRPIFIISLICSLVGNIGCANSPTYATMALCRAIVAFFISPAAAIGSAVVAESFFKNERARYMGVWTLMVTIGVPISPFIFGFVTLRVGYRWIYYTLAITNGIQLIVYTLLGPETRYLRQGVKHAGSSFKQEYLTFKRIDPTPLTWFDFVQPLTFAKYACVFIPAFSYAMVFLFGSIMITVEVPQLFGEKFHFNAQELGLQFLGPVIGSIIGEQIGGFSSDRWMQWRKNKTGRSPNNEFRLWLAYLGELVTIAGAVVFLVQLQKAPDLKWNVTPVVGTAIAAAGSQIVTTVMVTYAVDCYREEAASVGVFITFVRQTWGFIGPFWFPAMFEKGLYVSAALAQMEARRPPEYTIDLSADRSSVKDVVKGLQQYPHRNLDSYSRSIGVLHTIFFHRYFTPLHPATHDVLDITLPYVSDETIERLIESKSNALLRSLDTPAAQISPSSTPKPGRSTLVVQFSEKRRRKSTWFGVQKGEEEMVWENWIIDITMTSARSEPEAARNRRVMESQLQKATMEVIEIVNREKEHIPPITTSEVNPFPFQILVNPKGEGWGQRIGIF
;
A
#
# COMPACT_ATOMS: atom_id res chain seq x y z
N MET A 1 -30.96 58.32 31.01
CA MET A 1 -31.42 59.25 29.95
C MET A 1 -30.23 59.96 29.31
N GLU A 2 -29.37 60.62 30.08
CA GLU A 2 -28.13 61.23 29.54
C GLU A 2 -27.13 60.20 28.97
N GLU A 3 -26.98 59.02 29.59
CA GLU A 3 -26.16 57.93 29.02
C GLU A 3 -26.72 57.38 27.71
N THR A 4 -28.05 57.34 27.58
CA THR A 4 -28.75 56.86 26.39
C THR A 4 -28.56 57.84 25.22
N ILE A 5 -28.67 59.14 25.51
CA ILE A 5 -28.42 60.22 24.55
C ILE A 5 -26.92 60.29 24.17
N ALA A 6 -26.02 59.98 25.11
CA ALA A 6 -24.58 59.91 24.83
C ALA A 6 -24.17 58.63 24.08
N GLN A 7 -24.98 57.57 24.10
CA GLN A 7 -24.84 56.39 23.25
C GLN A 7 -25.36 56.67 21.84
N GLU A 8 -26.52 57.31 21.69
CA GLU A 8 -27.06 57.73 20.39
C GLU A 8 -26.13 58.71 19.68
N LYS A 9 -25.61 59.73 20.37
CA LYS A 9 -24.65 60.68 19.77
C LYS A 9 -23.31 60.04 19.37
N ARG A 10 -22.85 59.04 20.13
CA ARG A 10 -21.66 58.25 19.74
C ARG A 10 -21.96 57.33 18.55
N HIS A 11 -23.20 56.85 18.43
CA HIS A 11 -23.67 56.04 17.31
C HIS A 11 -23.79 56.88 16.03
N GLU A 12 -24.34 58.09 16.11
CA GLU A 12 -24.40 59.05 15.00
C GLU A 12 -22.99 59.47 14.53
N GLN A 13 -22.07 59.79 15.45
CA GLN A 13 -20.67 60.09 15.11
C GLN A 13 -19.91 58.89 14.50
N TYR A 14 -20.26 57.66 14.88
CA TYR A 14 -19.67 56.44 14.31
C TYR A 14 -20.18 56.18 12.88
N ILE A 15 -21.46 56.44 12.62
CA ILE A 15 -22.06 56.36 11.29
C ILE A 15 -21.49 57.44 10.35
N GLU A 16 -21.27 58.67 10.85
CA GLU A 16 -20.65 59.76 10.08
C GLU A 16 -19.18 59.48 9.71
N THR A 17 -18.43 58.82 10.60
CA THR A 17 -17.03 58.45 10.32
C THR A 17 -16.88 57.27 9.36
N LEU A 18 -17.93 56.45 9.20
CA LEU A 18 -18.01 55.37 8.19
C LEU A 18 -18.50 55.85 6.81
N GLY A 19 -19.14 57.03 6.74
CA GLY A 19 -19.66 57.63 5.50
C GLY A 19 -18.65 57.67 4.33
N PRO A 20 -17.37 58.00 4.54
CA PRO A 20 -16.36 57.99 3.47
C PRO A 20 -15.86 56.59 3.09
N VAL A 21 -15.91 55.60 3.99
CA VAL A 21 -15.46 54.22 3.73
C VAL A 21 -16.51 53.43 2.93
N LEU A 22 -17.78 53.85 2.97
CA LEU A 22 -18.91 53.28 2.22
C LEU A 22 -18.91 53.63 0.71
N THR A 23 -18.04 54.54 0.25
CA THR A 23 -18.08 55.06 -1.13
C THR A 23 -17.40 54.18 -2.20
N HIS A 24 -16.89 53.00 -1.82
CA HIS A 24 -16.28 52.04 -2.77
C HIS A 24 -16.91 50.64 -2.72
N ILE A 25 -18.23 50.55 -2.47
CA ILE A 25 -18.95 49.26 -2.56
C ILE A 25 -19.67 49.16 -3.92
N ASP A 26 -18.93 48.77 -4.95
CA ASP A 26 -19.45 48.36 -6.27
C ASP A 26 -20.05 46.94 -6.22
N ASN A 27 -20.81 46.60 -5.17
CA ASN A 27 -21.56 45.35 -5.12
C ASN A 27 -23.07 45.63 -5.31
N PRO A 28 -23.63 45.35 -6.51
CA PRO A 28 -25.04 45.62 -6.81
C PRO A 28 -26.02 44.88 -5.88
N GLU A 29 -25.62 43.74 -5.30
CA GLU A 29 -26.45 43.02 -4.33
C GLU A 29 -26.63 43.79 -3.01
N VAL A 30 -25.58 44.47 -2.52
CA VAL A 30 -25.63 45.28 -1.28
C VAL A 30 -26.45 46.56 -1.49
N GLN A 31 -26.40 47.12 -2.70
CA GLN A 31 -27.21 48.30 -3.06
C GLN A 31 -28.70 47.98 -3.17
N ALA A 32 -29.05 46.73 -3.50
CA ALA A 32 -30.43 46.26 -3.59
C ALA A 32 -31.09 45.97 -2.22
N LEU A 33 -30.31 45.95 -1.12
CA LEU A 33 -30.83 45.71 0.23
C LEU A 33 -31.59 46.91 0.79
N THR A 34 -32.60 46.66 1.63
CA THR A 34 -33.28 47.72 2.39
C THR A 34 -32.33 48.35 3.41
N GLN A 35 -32.59 49.60 3.81
CA GLN A 35 -31.76 50.28 4.81
C GLN A 35 -31.72 49.52 6.14
N GLU A 36 -32.88 49.03 6.61
CA GLU A 36 -32.98 48.21 7.81
C GLU A 36 -32.09 46.96 7.76
N HIS A 37 -31.98 46.32 6.59
CA HIS A 37 -31.12 45.15 6.40
C HIS A 37 -29.64 45.52 6.46
N ARG A 38 -29.25 46.65 5.86
CA ARG A 38 -27.87 47.15 5.96
C ARG A 38 -27.49 47.47 7.41
N ASP A 39 -28.38 48.12 8.15
CA ASP A 39 -28.15 48.47 9.55
C ASP A 39 -28.06 47.21 10.44
N TYR A 40 -28.92 46.21 10.20
CA TYR A 40 -28.82 44.90 10.85
C TYR A 40 -27.48 44.20 10.60
N LEU A 41 -27.02 44.19 9.34
CA LEU A 41 -25.74 43.55 8.98
C LEU A 41 -24.55 44.25 9.63
N ILE A 42 -24.55 45.59 9.68
CA ILE A 42 -23.53 46.36 10.39
C ILE A 42 -23.57 46.07 11.90
N GLN A 43 -24.77 45.96 12.49
CA GLN A 43 -24.92 45.63 13.91
C GLN A 43 -24.41 44.23 14.24
N CYS A 44 -24.70 43.24 13.41
CA CYS A 44 -24.35 41.84 13.65
C CYS A 44 -22.89 41.51 13.29
N HIS A 45 -22.39 42.05 12.18
CA HIS A 45 -21.11 41.64 11.58
C HIS A 45 -20.07 42.77 11.49
N GLY A 46 -20.45 44.03 11.71
CA GLY A 46 -19.56 45.19 11.67
C GLY A 46 -19.06 45.59 10.27
N THR A 47 -19.54 44.93 9.21
CA THR A 47 -19.17 45.21 7.81
C THR A 47 -20.30 44.83 6.87
N LEU A 48 -20.30 45.39 5.66
CA LEU A 48 -21.20 45.01 4.55
C LEU A 48 -20.50 44.11 3.51
N GLU A 49 -19.19 43.87 3.64
CA GLU A 49 -18.40 43.05 2.72
C GLU A 49 -18.53 41.55 3.05
N MET A 50 -19.73 41.00 2.91
CA MET A 50 -20.01 39.59 3.16
C MET A 50 -20.38 38.85 1.88
N ASP A 51 -19.83 37.64 1.72
CA ASP A 51 -20.15 36.74 0.62
C ASP A 51 -20.34 35.31 1.18
N PRO A 52 -21.58 34.79 1.17
CA PRO A 52 -22.83 35.42 0.72
C PRO A 52 -23.43 36.39 1.77
N ILE A 53 -24.42 37.19 1.36
CA ILE A 53 -25.16 38.10 2.24
C ILE A 53 -26.18 37.33 3.11
N PRO A 54 -26.11 37.43 4.45
CA PRO A 54 -27.08 36.78 5.36
C PRO A 54 -28.47 37.43 5.31
N ASP A 55 -29.51 36.65 5.61
CA ASP A 55 -30.88 37.17 5.81
C ASP A 55 -31.03 37.82 7.21
N MET A 56 -32.08 38.63 7.42
CA MET A 56 -32.41 39.26 8.73
C MET A 56 -33.06 38.26 9.69
N SER A 57 -32.43 37.12 9.93
CA SER A 57 -32.96 36.07 10.79
C SER A 57 -31.86 35.38 11.59
N ASP A 58 -32.07 35.21 12.89
CA ASP A 58 -31.16 34.44 13.74
C ASP A 58 -31.15 32.94 13.41
N ALA A 59 -32.15 32.47 12.64
CA ALA A 59 -32.20 31.11 12.11
C ALA A 59 -31.29 30.91 10.89
N ASP A 60 -30.79 31.98 10.27
CA ASP A 60 -29.79 31.89 9.22
C ASP A 60 -28.43 31.50 9.85
N PRO A 61 -27.83 30.35 9.47
CA PRO A 61 -26.58 29.89 10.06
C PRO A 61 -25.40 30.85 9.89
N TYR A 62 -25.43 31.78 8.93
CA TYR A 62 -24.39 32.79 8.80
C TYR A 62 -24.41 33.80 9.97
N ASN A 63 -25.56 34.02 10.60
CA ASN A 63 -25.71 34.92 11.74
C ASN A 63 -25.36 34.28 13.09
N TRP A 64 -25.08 32.97 13.12
CA TRP A 64 -24.72 32.30 14.37
C TRP A 64 -23.39 32.79 14.95
N PRO A 65 -23.26 32.85 16.28
CA PRO A 65 -21.98 33.15 16.91
C PRO A 65 -20.96 32.04 16.59
N GLN A 66 -19.67 32.41 16.50
CA GLN A 66 -18.62 31.50 16.04
C GLN A 66 -18.52 30.21 16.86
N SER A 67 -18.74 30.29 18.18
CA SER A 67 -18.74 29.12 19.07
C SER A 67 -19.82 28.10 18.67
N ARG A 68 -20.99 28.57 18.25
CA ARG A 68 -22.12 27.73 17.81
C ARG A 68 -21.83 27.09 16.45
N LYS A 69 -21.28 27.86 15.50
CA LYS A 69 -20.84 27.35 14.20
C LYS A 69 -19.79 26.25 14.36
N VAL A 70 -18.78 26.49 15.20
CA VAL A 70 -17.70 25.53 15.49
C VAL A 70 -18.23 24.29 16.22
N LEU A 71 -19.11 24.44 17.21
CA LEU A 71 -19.72 23.31 17.89
C LEU A 71 -20.48 22.41 16.91
N ASN A 72 -21.34 22.99 16.06
CA ASN A 72 -22.08 22.24 15.05
C ASN A 72 -21.14 21.55 14.04
N LEU A 73 -20.08 22.25 13.61
CA LEU A 73 -19.05 21.67 12.76
C LEU A 73 -18.38 20.46 13.41
N VAL A 74 -17.99 20.55 14.69
CA VAL A 74 -17.36 19.45 15.42
C VAL A 74 -18.29 18.24 15.49
N LEU A 75 -19.59 18.45 15.75
CA LEU A 75 -20.57 17.36 15.79
C LEU A 75 -20.70 16.66 14.42
N VAL A 76 -20.82 17.45 13.35
CA VAL A 76 -20.96 16.91 11.98
C VAL A 76 -19.67 16.26 11.51
N ALA A 77 -18.51 16.86 11.78
CA ALA A 77 -17.21 16.32 11.39
C ALA A 77 -16.87 15.03 12.17
N PHE A 78 -17.20 14.96 13.46
CA PHE A 78 -17.06 13.73 14.25
C PHE A 78 -18.01 12.64 13.74
N HIS A 79 -19.26 12.97 13.41
CA HIS A 79 -20.19 12.01 12.78
C HIS A 79 -19.68 11.54 11.41
N ALA A 80 -19.11 12.43 10.60
CA ALA A 80 -18.50 12.09 9.31
C ALA A 80 -17.29 11.16 9.50
N MET A 81 -16.43 11.42 10.49
CA MET A 81 -15.33 10.54 10.89
C MET A 81 -15.84 9.14 11.26
N MET A 82 -16.95 9.05 12.01
CA MET A 82 -17.50 7.77 12.46
C MET A 82 -17.91 6.85 11.31
N ALA A 83 -18.22 7.38 10.13
CA ALA A 83 -18.54 6.57 8.96
C ALA A 83 -17.34 5.72 8.50
N THR A 84 -16.19 6.35 8.27
CA THR A 84 -14.96 5.66 7.83
C THR A 84 -14.28 4.92 9.00
N PHE A 85 -14.37 5.47 10.21
CA PHE A 85 -13.90 4.83 11.44
C PHE A 85 -14.61 3.49 11.69
N THR A 86 -15.95 3.44 11.56
CA THR A 86 -16.73 2.20 11.71
C THR A 86 -16.37 1.15 10.66
N ALA A 87 -16.09 1.58 9.42
CA ALA A 87 -15.60 0.71 8.36
C ALA A 87 -14.30 -0.01 8.74
N ALA A 88 -13.33 0.76 9.23
CA ALA A 88 -11.99 0.27 9.57
C ALA A 88 -11.92 -0.47 10.93
N ALA A 89 -12.96 -0.40 11.76
CA ALA A 89 -12.93 -0.84 13.16
C ALA A 89 -12.54 -2.30 13.40
N ILE A 90 -12.80 -3.18 12.43
CA ILE A 90 -12.52 -4.61 12.56
C ILE A 90 -11.18 -5.04 11.94
N GLN A 91 -10.40 -4.12 11.35
CA GLN A 91 -9.17 -4.48 10.62
C GLN A 91 -8.15 -5.19 11.51
N SER A 92 -7.97 -4.74 12.76
CA SER A 92 -7.09 -5.39 13.74
C SER A 92 -7.63 -6.72 14.29
N ALA A 93 -8.88 -7.08 13.95
CA ALA A 93 -9.59 -8.24 14.47
C ALA A 93 -9.91 -9.28 13.39
N PHE A 94 -9.40 -9.12 12.16
CA PHE A 94 -9.75 -10.02 11.04
C PHE A 94 -9.47 -11.49 11.34
N GLU A 95 -8.33 -11.80 11.97
CA GLU A 95 -7.99 -13.18 12.32
C GLU A 95 -8.95 -13.78 13.36
N VAL A 96 -9.27 -13.01 14.41
CA VAL A 96 -10.20 -13.44 15.47
C VAL A 96 -11.62 -13.63 14.91
N ILE A 97 -12.06 -12.75 14.00
CA ILE A 97 -13.36 -12.85 13.32
C ILE A 97 -13.39 -14.05 12.38
N ALA A 98 -12.30 -14.29 11.65
CA ALA A 98 -12.16 -15.43 10.75
C ALA A 98 -12.29 -16.75 11.52
N ALA A 99 -11.62 -16.84 12.68
CA ALA A 99 -11.72 -17.99 13.57
C ALA A 99 -13.13 -18.18 14.17
N ASP A 100 -13.74 -17.12 14.72
CA ASP A 100 -15.07 -17.20 15.36
C ASP A 100 -16.19 -17.57 14.38
N LEU A 101 -16.15 -17.01 13.17
CA LEU A 101 -17.19 -17.22 12.15
C LEU A 101 -16.87 -18.37 11.18
N ASN A 102 -15.75 -19.07 11.38
CA ASN A 102 -15.26 -20.17 10.54
C ASN A 102 -15.19 -19.79 9.05
N VAL A 103 -14.51 -18.69 8.74
CA VAL A 103 -14.28 -18.19 7.38
C VAL A 103 -12.80 -17.88 7.15
N SER A 104 -12.37 -17.72 5.90
CA SER A 104 -10.99 -17.29 5.60
C SER A 104 -10.74 -15.84 6.02
N LEU A 105 -9.47 -15.49 6.27
CA LEU A 105 -9.04 -14.13 6.58
C LEU A 105 -9.46 -13.13 5.49
N THR A 106 -9.30 -13.51 4.22
CA THR A 106 -9.75 -12.71 3.07
C THR A 106 -11.26 -12.48 3.08
N ARG A 107 -12.05 -13.50 3.46
CA ARG A 107 -13.51 -13.35 3.55
C ARG A 107 -13.89 -12.43 4.70
N ALA A 108 -13.17 -12.48 5.83
CA ALA A 108 -13.36 -11.54 6.93
C ALA A 108 -13.06 -10.09 6.49
N SER A 109 -12.02 -9.84 5.69
CA SER A 109 -11.71 -8.49 5.18
C SER A 109 -12.77 -7.92 4.23
N TYR A 110 -13.55 -8.78 3.56
CA TYR A 110 -14.70 -8.34 2.77
C TYR A 110 -15.83 -7.69 3.59
N LEU A 111 -15.90 -7.91 4.91
CA LEU A 111 -16.83 -7.19 5.79
C LEU A 111 -16.52 -5.69 5.85
N THR A 112 -15.25 -5.30 5.71
CA THR A 112 -14.82 -3.90 5.57
C THR A 112 -15.11 -3.39 4.17
N SER A 113 -14.81 -4.19 3.14
CA SER A 113 -15.07 -3.84 1.73
C SER A 113 -16.55 -3.56 1.47
N LEU A 114 -17.45 -4.37 2.03
CA LEU A 114 -18.90 -4.16 1.96
C LEU A 114 -19.31 -2.79 2.51
N GLN A 115 -18.77 -2.39 3.67
CA GLN A 115 -19.08 -1.08 4.24
C GLN A 115 -18.52 0.06 3.37
N ILE A 116 -17.31 -0.09 2.82
CA ILE A 116 -16.73 0.91 1.91
C ILE A 116 -17.64 1.13 0.70
N ALA A 117 -18.12 0.06 0.06
CA ALA A 117 -19.04 0.16 -1.09
C ALA A 117 -20.32 0.92 -0.75
N ILE A 118 -20.95 0.59 0.38
CA ILE A 118 -22.20 1.22 0.81
C ILE A 118 -21.97 2.68 1.19
N LEU A 119 -20.86 3.00 1.86
CA LEU A 119 -20.47 4.38 2.17
C LEU A 119 -20.23 5.23 0.90
N GLY A 120 -19.92 4.60 -0.22
CA GLY A 120 -19.81 5.27 -1.53
C GLY A 120 -21.16 5.56 -2.16
N ALA A 121 -22.08 4.59 -2.15
CA ALA A 121 -23.36 4.67 -2.83
C ALA A 121 -24.45 5.39 -2.00
N ALA A 122 -24.51 5.15 -0.69
CA ALA A 122 -25.55 5.68 0.19
C ALA A 122 -25.66 7.22 0.19
N PRO A 123 -24.57 8.00 0.08
CA PRO A 123 -24.66 9.45 -0.11
C PRO A 123 -25.53 9.93 -1.27
N LEU A 124 -25.61 9.17 -2.38
CA LEU A 124 -26.51 9.47 -3.51
C LEU A 124 -27.97 9.46 -3.07
N PHE A 125 -28.32 8.58 -2.12
CA PHE A 125 -29.64 8.50 -1.51
C PHE A 125 -29.89 9.62 -0.50
N TRP A 126 -28.94 9.88 0.39
CA TRP A 126 -29.15 10.81 1.49
C TRP A 126 -29.08 12.28 1.10
N ARG A 127 -28.31 12.62 0.08
CA ARG A 127 -28.16 14.01 -0.39
C ARG A 127 -29.51 14.66 -0.73
N PRO A 128 -30.32 14.16 -1.68
CA PRO A 128 -31.56 14.82 -2.05
C PRO A 128 -32.57 14.87 -0.90
N LEU A 129 -32.64 13.82 -0.06
CA LEU A 129 -33.47 13.83 1.14
C LEU A 129 -33.06 14.95 2.12
N SER A 130 -31.76 15.10 2.37
CA SER A 130 -31.27 16.14 3.27
C SER A 130 -31.46 17.56 2.74
N ASN A 131 -31.44 17.74 1.41
CA ASN A 131 -31.74 19.05 0.81
C ASN A 131 -33.21 19.45 1.02
N ARG A 132 -34.13 18.47 1.12
CA ARG A 132 -35.57 18.70 1.23
C ARG A 132 -36.10 18.70 2.66
N TYR A 133 -35.62 17.79 3.49
CA TYR A 133 -36.09 17.64 4.87
C TYR A 133 -35.16 18.28 5.89
N GLY A 134 -34.02 18.83 5.47
CA GLY A 134 -33.01 19.39 6.35
C GLY A 134 -31.93 18.38 6.74
N ARG A 135 -30.87 18.89 7.36
CA ARG A 135 -29.70 18.12 7.79
C ARG A 135 -29.98 17.39 9.10
N ARG A 136 -30.63 18.07 10.05
CA ARG A 136 -30.81 17.58 11.43
C ARG A 136 -31.66 16.31 11.51
N PRO A 137 -32.84 16.20 10.87
CA PRO A 137 -33.63 14.96 10.91
C PRO A 137 -32.86 13.76 10.34
N ILE A 138 -32.11 13.98 9.26
CA ILE A 138 -31.30 12.95 8.61
C ILE A 138 -30.17 12.47 9.52
N PHE A 139 -29.48 13.37 10.21
CA PHE A 139 -28.43 12.99 11.16
C PHE A 139 -28.97 12.27 12.39
N ILE A 140 -30.15 12.61 12.88
CA ILE A 140 -30.78 11.89 14.01
C ILE A 140 -31.17 10.47 13.59
N ILE A 141 -31.80 10.31 12.43
CA ILE A 141 -32.15 8.98 11.88
C ILE A 141 -30.89 8.15 11.66
N SER A 142 -29.84 8.75 11.09
CA SER A 142 -28.52 8.14 10.92
C SER A 142 -28.02 7.54 12.24
N LEU A 143 -27.99 8.33 13.32
CA LEU A 143 -27.43 7.90 14.61
C LEU A 143 -28.27 6.80 15.27
N ILE A 144 -29.60 6.91 15.24
CA ILE A 144 -30.50 5.87 15.80
C ILE A 144 -30.30 4.54 15.08
N CYS A 145 -30.39 4.55 13.73
CA CYS A 145 -30.30 3.32 12.95
C CYS A 145 -28.88 2.72 13.00
N SER A 146 -27.84 3.56 13.02
CA SER A 146 -26.45 3.10 13.16
C SER A 146 -26.17 2.53 14.55
N LEU A 147 -26.76 3.09 15.62
CA LEU A 147 -26.69 2.53 16.97
C LEU A 147 -27.30 1.12 17.01
N VAL A 148 -28.54 0.98 16.52
CA VAL A 148 -29.24 -0.31 16.49
C VAL A 148 -28.48 -1.32 15.62
N GLY A 149 -27.98 -0.89 14.46
CA GLY A 149 -27.18 -1.73 13.57
C GLY A 149 -25.88 -2.21 14.22
N ASN A 150 -25.19 -1.36 15.00
CA ASN A 150 -24.00 -1.76 15.74
C ASN A 150 -24.32 -2.77 16.86
N ILE A 151 -25.43 -2.60 17.58
CA ILE A 151 -25.91 -3.63 18.53
C ILE A 151 -26.18 -4.95 17.78
N GLY A 152 -26.79 -4.90 16.59
CA GLY A 152 -26.98 -6.06 15.73
C GLY A 152 -25.65 -6.75 15.35
N CYS A 153 -24.63 -5.97 14.99
CA CYS A 153 -23.30 -6.50 14.67
C CYS A 153 -22.67 -7.22 15.88
N ALA A 154 -22.76 -6.64 17.07
CA ALA A 154 -22.21 -7.22 18.31
C ALA A 154 -22.81 -8.59 18.64
N ASN A 155 -24.09 -8.78 18.32
CA ASN A 155 -24.85 -10.00 18.61
C ASN A 155 -24.97 -10.94 17.41
N SER A 156 -24.27 -10.67 16.30
CA SER A 156 -24.38 -11.48 15.09
C SER A 156 -23.77 -12.89 15.28
N PRO A 157 -24.49 -13.98 14.94
CA PRO A 157 -23.96 -15.34 15.09
C PRO A 157 -23.23 -15.88 13.85
N THR A 158 -23.36 -15.21 12.69
CA THR A 158 -22.83 -15.72 11.41
C THR A 158 -22.21 -14.59 10.60
N TYR A 159 -21.36 -14.95 9.63
CA TYR A 159 -20.82 -14.00 8.66
C TYR A 159 -21.91 -13.21 7.92
N ALA A 160 -22.99 -13.88 7.48
CA ALA A 160 -24.05 -13.25 6.72
C ALA A 160 -24.85 -12.24 7.57
N THR A 161 -25.18 -12.60 8.81
CA THR A 161 -25.89 -11.69 9.72
C THR A 161 -25.01 -10.50 10.10
N MET A 162 -23.71 -10.71 10.33
CA MET A 162 -22.76 -9.62 10.56
C MET A 162 -22.67 -8.68 9.35
N ALA A 163 -22.54 -9.24 8.14
CA ALA A 163 -22.48 -8.48 6.90
C ALA A 163 -23.75 -7.63 6.70
N LEU A 164 -24.94 -8.20 6.94
CA LEU A 164 -26.21 -7.47 6.86
C LEU A 164 -26.28 -6.32 7.88
N CYS A 165 -25.97 -6.58 9.15
CA CYS A 165 -25.96 -5.52 10.17
C CYS A 165 -24.95 -4.42 9.83
N ARG A 166 -23.75 -4.80 9.37
CA ARG A 166 -22.72 -3.85 8.92
C ARG A 166 -23.18 -3.04 7.70
N ALA A 167 -23.92 -3.65 6.79
CA ALA A 167 -24.49 -2.96 5.63
C ALA A 167 -25.52 -1.90 6.05
N ILE A 168 -26.40 -2.25 7.00
CA ILE A 168 -27.35 -1.31 7.60
C ILE A 168 -26.60 -0.15 8.26
N VAL A 169 -25.59 -0.44 9.09
CA VAL A 169 -24.77 0.61 9.74
C VAL A 169 -24.13 1.53 8.70
N ALA A 170 -23.49 0.97 7.66
CA ALA A 170 -22.84 1.76 6.62
C ALA A 170 -23.83 2.65 5.85
N PHE A 171 -25.03 2.14 5.54
CA PHE A 171 -26.05 2.93 4.85
C PHE A 171 -26.46 4.12 5.72
N PHE A 172 -26.77 3.88 6.99
CA PHE A 172 -27.29 4.92 7.87
C PHE A 172 -26.24 5.91 8.38
N ILE A 173 -24.98 5.50 8.62
CA ILE A 173 -23.92 6.40 9.14
C ILE A 173 -23.33 7.33 8.07
N SER A 174 -23.51 7.00 6.78
CA SER A 174 -22.94 7.74 5.63
C SER A 174 -23.37 9.21 5.44
N PRO A 175 -24.54 9.72 5.86
CA PRO A 175 -25.00 11.07 5.50
C PRO A 175 -24.01 12.17 5.90
N ALA A 176 -23.44 12.11 7.10
CA ALA A 176 -22.52 13.14 7.60
C ALA A 176 -21.22 13.20 6.78
N ALA A 177 -20.77 12.07 6.24
CA ALA A 177 -19.56 11.97 5.41
C ALA A 177 -19.70 12.64 4.03
N ALA A 178 -20.92 12.90 3.57
CA ALA A 178 -21.15 13.57 2.30
C ALA A 178 -21.73 14.98 2.46
N ILE A 179 -22.66 15.13 3.40
CA ILE A 179 -23.42 16.37 3.60
C ILE A 179 -22.64 17.36 4.49
N GLY A 180 -21.57 16.93 5.19
CA GLY A 180 -20.77 17.84 6.01
C GLY A 180 -20.11 18.98 5.24
N SER A 181 -19.74 18.75 3.97
CA SER A 181 -19.29 19.81 3.06
C SER A 181 -20.35 20.90 2.84
N ALA A 182 -21.62 20.51 2.75
CA ALA A 182 -22.75 21.43 2.63
C ALA A 182 -22.96 22.22 3.92
N VAL A 183 -22.87 21.57 5.09
CA VAL A 183 -22.97 22.23 6.40
C VAL A 183 -21.93 23.34 6.54
N VAL A 184 -20.68 23.08 6.13
CA VAL A 184 -19.62 24.10 6.14
C VAL A 184 -19.95 25.23 5.18
N ALA A 185 -20.39 24.92 3.96
CA ALA A 185 -20.76 25.93 2.97
C ALA A 185 -21.97 26.79 3.42
N GLU A 186 -22.92 26.20 4.13
CA GLU A 186 -24.16 26.85 4.60
C GLU A 186 -23.96 27.69 5.87
N SER A 187 -22.88 27.45 6.65
CA SER A 187 -22.64 28.11 7.95
C SER A 187 -21.45 29.08 7.98
N PHE A 188 -20.47 28.93 7.08
CA PHE A 188 -19.23 29.73 7.08
C PHE A 188 -19.08 30.60 5.82
N PHE A 189 -18.65 31.84 6.04
CA PHE A 189 -18.40 32.81 4.96
C PHE A 189 -17.26 32.37 4.05
N LYS A 190 -17.26 32.85 2.81
CA LYS A 190 -16.32 32.43 1.76
C LYS A 190 -14.84 32.57 2.13
N ASN A 191 -14.48 33.59 2.89
CA ASN A 191 -13.11 33.88 3.32
C ASN A 191 -12.54 32.86 4.33
N GLU A 192 -13.38 32.28 5.19
CA GLU A 192 -12.99 31.32 6.22
C GLU A 192 -13.39 29.87 5.88
N ARG A 193 -14.25 29.68 4.87
CA ARG A 193 -14.80 28.38 4.46
C ARG A 193 -13.73 27.33 4.19
N ALA A 194 -12.66 27.67 3.48
CA ALA A 194 -11.58 26.73 3.12
C ALA A 194 -10.94 26.11 4.37
N ARG A 195 -10.71 26.91 5.41
CA ARG A 195 -10.14 26.45 6.68
C ARG A 195 -11.05 25.41 7.35
N TYR A 196 -12.34 25.68 7.42
CA TYR A 196 -13.31 24.78 8.07
C TYR A 196 -13.62 23.54 7.21
N MET A 197 -13.54 23.66 5.89
CA MET A 197 -13.57 22.50 4.98
C MET A 197 -12.37 21.57 5.21
N GLY A 198 -11.18 22.13 5.44
CA GLY A 198 -9.99 21.36 5.82
C GLY A 198 -10.19 20.58 7.11
N VAL A 199 -10.71 21.22 8.17
CA VAL A 199 -11.02 20.54 9.45
C VAL A 199 -11.98 19.36 9.26
N TRP A 200 -13.04 19.54 8.49
CA TRP A 200 -13.97 18.46 8.19
C TRP A 200 -13.30 17.33 7.38
N THR A 201 -12.50 17.68 6.37
CA THR A 201 -11.78 16.72 5.51
C THR A 201 -10.80 15.87 6.31
N LEU A 202 -10.04 16.49 7.21
CA LEU A 202 -9.12 15.81 8.13
C LEU A 202 -9.86 14.79 9.00
N MET A 203 -11.00 15.17 9.58
CA MET A 203 -11.77 14.27 10.44
C MET A 203 -12.26 13.04 9.67
N VAL A 204 -12.70 13.20 8.42
CA VAL A 204 -13.14 12.07 7.59
C VAL A 204 -12.02 11.07 7.29
N THR A 205 -10.78 11.54 7.10
CA THR A 205 -9.66 10.67 6.74
C THR A 205 -8.98 10.04 7.94
N ILE A 206 -8.79 10.79 9.03
CA ILE A 206 -8.08 10.33 10.22
C ILE A 206 -8.81 9.18 10.94
N GLY A 207 -10.13 9.06 10.75
CA GLY A 207 -10.93 7.98 11.32
C GLY A 207 -10.46 6.59 10.88
N VAL A 208 -9.97 6.43 9.65
CA VAL A 208 -9.56 5.13 9.10
C VAL A 208 -8.40 4.50 9.89
N PRO A 209 -7.24 5.18 10.07
CA PRO A 209 -6.12 4.58 10.81
C PRO A 209 -6.29 4.62 12.35
N ILE A 210 -7.02 5.59 12.91
CA ILE A 210 -7.24 5.64 14.37
C ILE A 210 -8.08 4.44 14.85
N SER A 211 -9.05 4.02 14.04
CA SER A 211 -9.99 2.95 14.41
C SER A 211 -9.31 1.61 14.78
N PRO A 212 -8.53 0.96 13.89
CA PRO A 212 -7.83 -0.27 14.23
C PRO A 212 -6.75 -0.10 15.30
N PHE A 213 -6.17 1.10 15.42
CA PHE A 213 -5.28 1.41 16.55
C PHE A 213 -6.02 1.24 17.89
N ILE A 214 -7.19 1.85 18.04
CA ILE A 214 -7.99 1.74 19.28
C ILE A 214 -8.52 0.31 19.45
N PHE A 215 -9.10 -0.26 18.40
CA PHE A 215 -9.80 -1.53 18.49
C PHE A 215 -8.89 -2.76 18.54
N GLY A 216 -7.60 -2.63 18.22
CA GLY A 216 -6.62 -3.67 18.51
C GLY A 216 -6.56 -4.00 20.01
N PHE A 217 -6.57 -2.97 20.87
CA PHE A 217 -6.59 -3.15 22.33
C PHE A 217 -7.92 -3.72 22.82
N VAL A 218 -9.04 -3.24 22.29
CA VAL A 218 -10.38 -3.74 22.65
C VAL A 218 -10.50 -5.23 22.30
N THR A 219 -10.05 -5.61 21.11
CA THR A 219 -10.08 -7.00 20.62
C THR A 219 -9.30 -7.92 21.54
N LEU A 220 -8.07 -7.55 21.92
CA LEU A 220 -7.21 -8.40 22.74
C LEU A 220 -7.74 -8.56 24.18
N ARG A 221 -8.31 -7.51 24.77
CA ARG A 221 -8.66 -7.49 26.20
C ARG A 221 -10.05 -8.00 26.52
N VAL A 222 -11.04 -7.70 25.67
CA VAL A 222 -12.45 -8.00 25.93
C VAL A 222 -13.14 -8.71 24.77
N GLY A 223 -12.45 -8.89 23.64
CA GLY A 223 -12.97 -9.57 22.45
C GLY A 223 -13.53 -8.62 21.39
N TYR A 224 -13.55 -9.09 20.13
CA TYR A 224 -13.91 -8.25 18.98
C TYR A 224 -15.37 -7.78 18.98
N ARG A 225 -16.29 -8.50 19.62
CA ARG A 225 -17.71 -8.10 19.70
C ARG A 225 -17.89 -6.76 20.43
N TRP A 226 -17.01 -6.44 21.37
CA TRP A 226 -17.01 -5.16 22.08
C TRP A 226 -16.66 -3.96 21.20
N ILE A 227 -16.00 -4.16 20.05
CA ILE A 227 -15.81 -3.11 19.04
C ILE A 227 -17.18 -2.50 18.70
N TYR A 228 -18.17 -3.34 18.43
CA TYR A 228 -19.50 -2.90 18.05
C TYR A 228 -20.30 -2.29 19.20
N TYR A 229 -20.16 -2.81 20.43
CA TYR A 229 -20.78 -2.16 21.59
C TYR A 229 -20.19 -0.78 21.86
N THR A 230 -18.86 -0.61 21.73
CA THR A 230 -18.22 0.71 21.83
C THR A 230 -18.75 1.66 20.77
N LEU A 231 -18.85 1.23 19.51
CA LEU A 231 -19.43 2.04 18.43
C LEU A 231 -20.91 2.38 18.68
N ALA A 232 -21.70 1.46 19.24
CA ALA A 232 -23.09 1.72 19.61
C ALA A 232 -23.19 2.77 20.73
N ILE A 233 -22.34 2.68 21.75
CA ILE A 233 -22.25 3.67 22.84
C ILE A 233 -21.86 5.03 22.28
N THR A 234 -20.85 5.09 21.39
CA THR A 234 -20.43 6.34 20.73
C THR A 234 -21.59 6.96 19.94
N ASN A 235 -22.31 6.16 19.15
CA ASN A 235 -23.50 6.64 18.43
C ASN A 235 -24.60 7.13 19.38
N GLY A 236 -24.77 6.50 20.54
CA GLY A 236 -25.74 6.90 21.56
C GLY A 236 -25.39 8.24 22.21
N ILE A 237 -24.12 8.43 22.56
CA ILE A 237 -23.62 9.72 23.07
C ILE A 237 -23.79 10.79 22.00
N GLN A 238 -23.40 10.51 20.75
CA GLN A 238 -23.61 11.43 19.64
C GLN A 238 -25.09 11.78 19.45
N LEU A 239 -26.00 10.81 19.56
CA LEU A 239 -27.44 11.06 19.45
C LEU A 239 -27.93 12.04 20.51
N ILE A 240 -27.53 11.84 21.77
CA ILE A 240 -27.90 12.73 22.88
C ILE A 240 -27.34 14.13 22.65
N VAL A 241 -26.06 14.24 22.32
CA VAL A 241 -25.42 15.55 22.13
C VAL A 241 -25.99 16.28 20.91
N TYR A 242 -26.19 15.57 19.79
CA TYR A 242 -26.71 16.16 18.55
C TYR A 242 -28.18 16.61 18.71
N THR A 243 -29.01 15.82 19.39
CA THR A 243 -30.41 16.18 19.61
C THR A 243 -30.56 17.46 20.44
N LEU A 244 -29.67 17.68 21.41
CA LEU A 244 -29.66 18.85 22.30
C LEU A 244 -28.96 20.07 21.71
N LEU A 245 -27.83 19.89 21.02
CA LEU A 245 -26.93 20.99 20.63
C LEU A 245 -26.76 21.19 19.12
N GLY A 246 -27.28 20.30 18.28
CA GLY A 246 -27.14 20.35 16.82
C GLY A 246 -28.34 21.02 16.14
N PRO A 247 -28.28 22.33 15.81
CA PRO A 247 -29.33 23.01 15.08
C PRO A 247 -29.39 22.61 13.60
N GLU A 248 -30.54 22.86 12.97
CA GLU A 248 -30.71 22.77 11.52
C GLU A 248 -29.88 23.85 10.81
N THR A 249 -29.18 23.45 9.74
CA THR A 249 -28.29 24.32 8.94
C THR A 249 -28.86 24.63 7.56
N ARG A 250 -29.84 23.86 7.10
CA ARG A 250 -30.48 24.13 5.82
C ARG A 250 -31.40 25.34 5.93
N TYR A 251 -30.97 26.46 5.36
CA TYR A 251 -31.74 27.71 5.31
C TYR A 251 -31.94 28.19 3.85
N LEU A 252 -33.16 28.59 3.50
CA LEU A 252 -33.52 29.06 2.16
C LEU A 252 -33.70 30.58 2.14
N ARG A 253 -32.72 31.33 1.63
CA ARG A 253 -32.74 32.81 1.62
C ARG A 253 -33.62 33.41 0.53
N GLN A 254 -34.01 32.61 -0.46
CA GLN A 254 -34.83 33.05 -1.59
C GLN A 254 -36.07 32.16 -1.73
N GLY A 255 -37.21 32.77 -2.05
CA GLY A 255 -38.45 32.07 -2.41
C GLY A 255 -39.23 31.45 -1.25
N VAL A 256 -38.76 31.57 0.00
CA VAL A 256 -39.46 31.04 1.19
C VAL A 256 -39.50 32.11 2.28
N LYS A 257 -40.69 32.40 2.82
CA LYS A 257 -40.84 33.27 3.99
C LYS A 257 -40.66 32.44 5.26
N HIS A 258 -39.66 32.78 6.07
CA HIS A 258 -39.44 32.17 7.38
C HIS A 258 -40.33 32.84 8.41
N ALA A 259 -41.27 32.09 8.98
CA ALA A 259 -42.21 32.59 9.99
C ALA A 259 -42.09 31.77 11.29
N GLY A 260 -42.01 32.46 12.42
CA GLY A 260 -41.94 31.86 13.76
C GLY A 260 -40.55 31.95 14.40
N SER A 261 -40.45 31.55 15.67
CA SER A 261 -39.21 31.60 16.47
C SER A 261 -38.06 30.79 15.83
N SER A 262 -36.85 31.36 15.83
CA SER A 262 -35.61 30.73 15.36
C SER A 262 -35.41 29.34 15.98
N PHE A 263 -35.64 29.20 17.29
CA PHE A 263 -35.52 27.91 17.99
C PHE A 263 -36.42 26.81 17.40
N LYS A 264 -37.66 27.16 17.02
CA LYS A 264 -38.60 26.19 16.44
C LYS A 264 -38.14 25.76 15.05
N GLN A 265 -37.62 26.69 14.26
CA GLN A 265 -37.08 26.40 12.92
C GLN A 265 -35.85 25.49 13.01
N GLU A 266 -34.97 25.76 13.96
CA GLU A 266 -33.69 25.05 14.10
C GLU A 266 -33.82 23.65 14.74
N TYR A 267 -34.70 23.46 15.74
CA TYR A 267 -34.72 22.22 16.55
C TYR A 267 -35.99 21.40 16.43
N LEU A 268 -37.14 22.02 16.16
CA LEU A 268 -38.45 21.36 16.24
C LEU A 268 -39.09 21.12 14.88
N THR A 269 -38.52 21.66 13.80
CA THR A 269 -39.09 21.52 12.45
C THR A 269 -38.57 20.25 11.79
N PHE A 270 -39.47 19.27 11.63
CA PHE A 270 -39.23 18.03 10.88
C PHE A 270 -39.99 17.99 9.53
N LYS A 271 -40.57 19.13 9.14
CA LYS A 271 -41.31 19.26 7.88
C LYS A 271 -40.35 19.54 6.73
N ARG A 272 -40.84 19.33 5.51
CA ARG A 272 -40.14 19.70 4.28
C ARG A 272 -39.79 21.19 4.29
N ILE A 273 -38.50 21.51 4.19
CA ILE A 273 -37.95 22.88 4.15
C ILE A 273 -37.98 23.42 2.73
N ASP A 274 -37.53 22.62 1.77
CA ASP A 274 -37.47 23.01 0.37
C ASP A 274 -38.70 22.50 -0.40
N PRO A 275 -39.55 23.39 -0.93
CA PRO A 275 -40.82 23.02 -1.57
C PRO A 275 -40.64 22.33 -2.93
N THR A 276 -39.48 22.46 -3.57
CA THR A 276 -39.24 21.87 -4.90
C THR A 276 -39.48 20.35 -4.86
N PRO A 277 -40.17 19.72 -5.83
CA PRO A 277 -40.54 18.29 -5.81
C PRO A 277 -39.33 17.37 -5.90
N LEU A 278 -39.37 16.21 -5.24
CA LEU A 278 -38.27 15.22 -5.27
C LEU A 278 -38.40 14.41 -6.55
N THR A 279 -37.37 14.43 -7.38
CA THR A 279 -37.32 13.68 -8.63
C THR A 279 -36.30 12.55 -8.53
N TRP A 280 -36.49 11.49 -9.30
CA TRP A 280 -35.48 10.42 -9.40
C TRP A 280 -34.12 10.94 -9.87
N PHE A 281 -34.11 11.98 -10.71
CA PHE A 281 -32.88 12.58 -11.21
C PHE A 281 -32.02 13.17 -10.07
N ASP A 282 -32.61 13.69 -9.00
CA ASP A 282 -31.87 14.28 -7.87
C ASP A 282 -30.91 13.27 -7.18
N PHE A 283 -31.24 11.98 -7.25
CA PHE A 283 -30.44 10.88 -6.69
C PHE A 283 -29.21 10.55 -7.54
N VAL A 284 -29.34 10.65 -8.86
CA VAL A 284 -28.28 10.29 -9.82
C VAL A 284 -27.53 11.51 -10.35
N GLN A 285 -28.03 12.72 -10.11
CA GLN A 285 -27.43 13.97 -10.57
C GLN A 285 -25.94 14.13 -10.19
N PRO A 286 -25.47 13.75 -8.98
CA PRO A 286 -24.04 13.79 -8.68
C PRO A 286 -23.18 13.01 -9.68
N LEU A 287 -23.69 11.93 -10.26
CA LEU A 287 -22.95 11.11 -11.22
C LEU A 287 -22.74 11.81 -12.57
N THR A 288 -23.50 12.88 -12.85
CA THR A 288 -23.31 13.67 -14.07
C THR A 288 -21.96 14.41 -14.08
N PHE A 289 -21.32 14.60 -12.92
CA PHE A 289 -19.98 15.17 -12.81
C PHE A 289 -18.88 14.33 -13.47
N ALA A 290 -19.16 13.08 -13.83
CA ALA A 290 -18.29 12.27 -14.69
C ALA A 290 -18.05 12.89 -16.07
N LYS A 291 -18.97 13.74 -16.56
CA LYS A 291 -18.82 14.44 -17.85
C LYS A 291 -17.86 15.65 -17.76
N TYR A 292 -17.65 16.20 -16.57
CA TYR A 292 -16.83 17.38 -16.37
C TYR A 292 -15.39 16.95 -16.03
N ALA A 293 -14.49 17.06 -17.00
CA ALA A 293 -13.08 16.67 -16.84
C ALA A 293 -12.40 17.36 -15.64
N CYS A 294 -12.78 18.61 -15.35
CA CYS A 294 -12.27 19.38 -14.22
C CYS A 294 -12.65 18.82 -12.84
N VAL A 295 -13.63 17.92 -12.73
CA VAL A 295 -13.98 17.22 -11.47
C VAL A 295 -13.61 15.74 -11.55
N PHE A 296 -13.84 15.09 -12.69
CA PHE A 296 -13.57 13.67 -12.87
C PHE A 296 -12.08 13.31 -12.74
N ILE A 297 -11.18 14.06 -13.39
CA ILE A 297 -9.73 13.77 -13.34
C ILE A 297 -9.18 13.88 -11.91
N PRO A 298 -9.43 14.98 -11.16
CA PRO A 298 -9.09 15.06 -9.74
C PRO A 298 -9.69 13.95 -8.88
N ALA A 299 -10.98 13.63 -9.08
CA ALA A 299 -11.67 12.61 -8.31
C ALA A 299 -11.04 11.23 -8.55
N PHE A 300 -10.64 10.93 -9.79
CA PHE A 300 -9.98 9.70 -10.15
C PHE A 300 -8.54 9.62 -9.61
N SER A 301 -7.73 10.67 -9.78
CA SER A 301 -6.37 10.73 -9.20
C SER A 301 -6.42 10.54 -7.69
N TYR A 302 -7.29 11.30 -7.02
CA TYR A 302 -7.51 11.16 -5.58
C TYR A 302 -7.90 9.73 -5.19
N ALA A 303 -8.84 9.10 -5.92
CA ALA A 303 -9.23 7.72 -5.65
C ALA A 303 -8.07 6.73 -5.76
N MET A 304 -7.18 6.89 -6.74
CA MET A 304 -5.99 6.04 -6.91
C MET A 304 -5.00 6.22 -5.77
N VAL A 305 -4.71 7.47 -5.42
CA VAL A 305 -3.78 7.80 -4.33
C VAL A 305 -4.32 7.29 -3.00
N PHE A 306 -5.61 7.46 -2.73
CA PHE A 306 -6.25 6.97 -1.51
C PHE A 306 -6.26 5.43 -1.45
N LEU A 307 -6.44 4.77 -2.61
CA LEU A 307 -6.42 3.32 -2.72
C LEU A 307 -5.07 2.73 -2.27
N PHE A 308 -3.96 3.25 -2.79
CA PHE A 308 -2.62 2.74 -2.47
C PHE A 308 -2.04 3.33 -1.17
N GLY A 309 -2.28 4.62 -0.91
CA GLY A 309 -1.74 5.35 0.22
C GLY A 309 -2.52 5.20 1.53
N SER A 310 -3.73 4.64 1.48
CA SER A 310 -4.56 4.42 2.68
C SER A 310 -5.19 3.02 2.71
N ILE A 311 -5.99 2.64 1.71
CA ILE A 311 -6.78 1.40 1.77
C ILE A 311 -5.89 0.15 1.72
N MET A 312 -4.96 0.08 0.76
CA MET A 312 -4.01 -1.02 0.65
C MET A 312 -3.25 -1.19 1.97
N ILE A 313 -2.69 -0.10 2.50
CA ILE A 313 -1.96 -0.13 3.77
C ILE A 313 -2.86 -0.64 4.91
N THR A 314 -4.06 -0.10 5.06
CA THR A 314 -4.90 -0.44 6.22
C THR A 314 -5.54 -1.83 6.16
N VAL A 315 -5.82 -2.35 4.97
CA VAL A 315 -6.39 -3.70 4.79
C VAL A 315 -5.30 -4.78 4.80
N GLU A 316 -4.10 -4.47 4.31
CA GLU A 316 -3.03 -5.46 4.12
C GLU A 316 -2.07 -5.51 5.30
N VAL A 317 -1.91 -4.45 6.10
CA VAL A 317 -1.10 -4.51 7.32
C VAL A 317 -1.55 -5.67 8.24
N PRO A 318 -2.84 -5.85 8.57
CA PRO A 318 -3.29 -7.00 9.38
C PRO A 318 -2.96 -8.36 8.74
N GLN A 319 -3.07 -8.48 7.42
CA GLN A 319 -2.85 -9.73 6.71
C GLN A 319 -1.34 -10.05 6.63
N LEU A 320 -0.54 -9.10 6.16
CA LEU A 320 0.89 -9.28 5.93
C LEU A 320 1.69 -9.33 7.25
N PHE A 321 1.35 -8.52 8.25
CA PHE A 321 2.08 -8.53 9.54
C PHE A 321 1.62 -9.68 10.42
N GLY A 322 0.34 -10.05 10.36
CA GLY A 322 -0.18 -11.21 11.06
C GLY A 322 0.50 -12.50 10.58
N GLU A 323 0.63 -12.66 9.26
CA GLU A 323 1.33 -13.82 8.69
C GLU A 323 2.84 -13.79 8.96
N LYS A 324 3.50 -12.63 8.77
CA LYS A 324 4.97 -12.53 8.83
C LYS A 324 5.56 -12.48 10.24
N PHE A 325 4.86 -11.85 11.18
CA PHE A 325 5.35 -11.61 12.55
C PHE A 325 4.50 -12.28 13.62
N HIS A 326 3.38 -12.92 13.28
CA HIS A 326 2.43 -13.52 14.23
C HIS A 326 1.95 -12.56 15.31
N PHE A 327 1.67 -11.33 14.88
CA PHE A 327 1.18 -10.28 15.78
C PHE A 327 -0.22 -10.56 16.27
N ASN A 328 -0.42 -10.37 17.58
CA ASN A 328 -1.75 -10.35 18.14
C ASN A 328 -2.50 -9.05 17.76
N ALA A 329 -3.80 -8.99 18.05
CA ALA A 329 -4.64 -7.85 17.68
C ALA A 329 -4.15 -6.48 18.20
N GLN A 330 -3.53 -6.44 19.39
CA GLN A 330 -2.99 -5.20 19.95
C GLN A 330 -1.73 -4.76 19.21
N GLU A 331 -0.81 -5.69 18.94
CA GLU A 331 0.42 -5.44 18.18
C GLU A 331 0.11 -4.99 16.75
N LEU A 332 -0.90 -5.60 16.11
CA LEU A 332 -1.42 -5.14 14.83
C LEU A 332 -1.99 -3.72 14.91
N GLY A 333 -2.78 -3.43 15.96
CA GLY A 333 -3.31 -2.08 16.20
C GLY A 333 -2.21 -1.02 16.29
N LEU A 334 -1.10 -1.33 16.96
CA LEU A 334 0.05 -0.41 17.07
C LEU A 334 0.67 -0.03 15.72
N GLN A 335 0.57 -0.88 14.69
CA GLN A 335 1.14 -0.60 13.37
C GLN A 335 0.42 0.57 12.66
N PHE A 336 -0.81 0.88 13.06
CA PHE A 336 -1.58 1.99 12.51
C PHE A 336 -1.16 3.36 13.04
N LEU A 337 -0.27 3.42 14.04
CA LEU A 337 0.26 4.69 14.53
C LEU A 337 1.04 5.45 13.43
N GLY A 338 1.75 4.73 12.56
CA GLY A 338 2.43 5.32 11.41
C GLY A 338 1.47 6.10 10.50
N PRO A 339 0.43 5.46 9.93
CA PRO A 339 -0.60 6.13 9.15
C PRO A 339 -1.32 7.27 9.88
N VAL A 340 -1.57 7.17 11.19
CA VAL A 340 -2.14 8.28 11.98
C VAL A 340 -1.22 9.50 11.96
N ILE A 341 0.06 9.31 12.34
CA ILE A 341 1.06 10.37 12.36
C ILE A 341 1.23 10.98 10.97
N GLY A 342 1.34 10.12 9.95
CA GLY A 342 1.45 10.53 8.55
C GLY A 342 0.28 11.40 8.11
N SER A 343 -0.95 10.99 8.39
CA SER A 343 -2.15 11.73 8.01
C SER A 343 -2.21 13.10 8.68
N ILE A 344 -1.88 13.20 9.98
CA ILE A 344 -1.85 14.49 10.70
C ILE A 344 -0.81 15.43 10.07
N ILE A 345 0.41 14.94 9.83
CA ILE A 345 1.48 15.74 9.21
C ILE A 345 1.06 16.18 7.79
N GLY A 346 0.50 15.26 7.01
CA GLY A 346 0.05 15.51 5.65
C GLY A 346 -1.04 16.58 5.57
N GLU A 347 -1.99 16.59 6.50
CA GLU A 347 -3.02 17.65 6.55
C GLU A 347 -2.42 19.02 6.87
N GLN A 348 -1.57 19.08 7.89
CA GLN A 348 -0.96 20.34 8.32
C GLN A 348 -0.12 20.95 7.19
N ILE A 349 0.60 20.12 6.43
CA ILE A 349 1.34 20.55 5.25
C ILE A 349 0.38 20.91 4.12
N GLY A 350 -0.56 20.03 3.77
CA GLY A 350 -1.45 20.17 2.61
C GLY A 350 -2.34 21.41 2.70
N GLY A 351 -3.08 21.58 3.80
CA GLY A 351 -4.00 22.70 3.97
C GLY A 351 -3.28 24.05 4.00
N PHE A 352 -2.29 24.19 4.89
CA PHE A 352 -1.55 25.44 5.05
C PHE A 352 -0.74 25.82 3.80
N SER A 353 -0.07 24.84 3.17
CA SER A 353 0.73 25.10 1.98
C SER A 353 -0.15 25.43 0.79
N SER A 354 -1.33 24.80 0.65
CA SER A 354 -2.31 25.12 -0.39
C SER A 354 -2.76 26.57 -0.33
N ASP A 355 -3.15 27.05 0.85
CA ASP A 355 -3.63 28.42 0.99
C ASP A 355 -2.50 29.43 0.78
N ARG A 356 -1.31 29.19 1.35
CA ARG A 356 -0.13 30.03 1.12
C ARG A 356 0.29 30.07 -0.34
N TRP A 357 0.21 28.95 -1.05
CA TRP A 357 0.58 28.85 -2.46
C TRP A 357 -0.33 29.72 -3.33
N MET A 358 -1.63 29.67 -3.08
CA MET A 358 -2.62 30.52 -3.76
C MET A 358 -2.42 32.00 -3.42
N GLN A 359 -2.22 32.33 -2.13
CA GLN A 359 -1.97 33.71 -1.69
C GLN A 359 -0.68 34.29 -2.27
N TRP A 360 0.40 33.51 -2.30
CA TRP A 360 1.68 33.91 -2.89
C TRP A 360 1.54 34.30 -4.36
N ARG A 361 0.80 33.50 -5.14
CA ARG A 361 0.56 33.83 -6.56
C ARG A 361 -0.35 35.03 -6.72
N LYS A 362 -1.37 35.19 -5.85
CA LYS A 362 -2.21 36.39 -5.82
C LYS A 362 -1.37 37.64 -5.59
N ASN A 363 -0.48 37.61 -4.60
CA ASN A 363 0.39 38.74 -4.26
C ASN A 363 1.40 39.07 -5.37
N LYS A 364 1.91 38.05 -6.09
CA LYS A 364 2.82 38.27 -7.22
C LYS A 364 2.16 38.80 -8.49
N THR A 365 0.92 38.38 -8.76
CA THR A 365 0.24 38.70 -10.03
C THR A 365 -0.81 39.80 -9.91
N GLY A 366 -1.15 40.21 -8.68
CA GLY A 366 -2.22 41.17 -8.40
C GLY A 366 -3.63 40.66 -8.74
N ARG A 367 -3.77 39.42 -9.22
CA ARG A 367 -5.04 38.80 -9.63
C ARG A 367 -5.25 37.51 -8.85
N SER A 368 -6.51 37.17 -8.56
CA SER A 368 -6.85 35.87 -7.96
C SER A 368 -6.41 34.74 -8.91
N PRO A 369 -5.58 33.78 -8.46
CA PRO A 369 -5.13 32.68 -9.31
C PRO A 369 -6.30 31.80 -9.71
N ASN A 370 -6.24 31.22 -10.91
CA ASN A 370 -7.19 30.20 -11.31
C ASN A 370 -7.08 28.98 -10.38
N ASN A 371 -8.19 28.26 -10.20
CA ASN A 371 -8.28 27.14 -9.26
C ASN A 371 -7.26 26.03 -9.57
N GLU A 372 -6.89 25.83 -10.85
CA GLU A 372 -5.97 24.77 -11.30
C GLU A 372 -4.56 24.96 -10.76
N PHE A 373 -4.17 26.17 -10.36
CA PHE A 373 -2.84 26.40 -9.81
C PHE A 373 -2.58 25.62 -8.51
N ARG A 374 -3.65 25.27 -7.79
CA ARG A 374 -3.57 24.47 -6.57
C ARG A 374 -3.12 23.03 -6.84
N LEU A 375 -3.39 22.50 -8.04
CA LEU A 375 -3.04 21.12 -8.43
C LEU A 375 -1.53 20.85 -8.46
N TRP A 376 -0.69 21.88 -8.57
CA TRP A 376 0.77 21.72 -8.50
C TRP A 376 1.24 21.07 -7.20
N LEU A 377 0.57 21.34 -6.09
CA LEU A 377 0.88 20.72 -4.80
C LEU A 377 0.49 19.26 -4.72
N ALA A 378 -0.50 18.84 -5.52
CA ALA A 378 -0.93 17.44 -5.52
C ALA A 378 0.13 16.52 -6.13
N TYR A 379 0.87 16.95 -7.17
CA TYR A 379 1.96 16.15 -7.73
C TYR A 379 3.03 15.79 -6.70
N LEU A 380 3.35 16.73 -5.79
CA LEU A 380 4.26 16.44 -4.68
C LEU A 380 3.67 15.40 -3.73
N GLY A 381 2.38 15.53 -3.40
CA GLY A 381 1.67 14.55 -2.58
C GLY A 381 1.65 13.15 -3.22
N GLU A 382 1.39 13.06 -4.53
CA GLU A 382 1.41 11.81 -5.30
C GLU A 382 2.78 11.12 -5.24
N LEU A 383 3.86 11.86 -5.48
CA LEU A 383 5.23 11.33 -5.40
C LEU A 383 5.57 10.84 -4.00
N VAL A 384 5.18 11.58 -2.96
CA VAL A 384 5.38 11.18 -1.56
C VAL A 384 4.59 9.91 -1.24
N THR A 385 3.36 9.77 -1.73
CA THR A 385 2.58 8.54 -1.55
C THR A 385 3.25 7.34 -2.19
N ILE A 386 3.70 7.47 -3.44
CA ILE A 386 4.39 6.40 -4.17
C ILE A 386 5.68 6.00 -3.43
N ALA A 387 6.49 6.98 -3.03
CA ALA A 387 7.72 6.72 -2.28
C ALA A 387 7.44 5.99 -0.96
N GLY A 388 6.42 6.43 -0.21
CA GLY A 388 6.02 5.78 1.05
C GLY A 388 5.54 4.34 0.84
N ALA A 389 4.70 4.10 -0.19
CA ALA A 389 4.22 2.76 -0.52
C ALA A 389 5.38 1.84 -0.92
N VAL A 390 6.34 2.31 -1.73
CA VAL A 390 7.55 1.55 -2.07
C VAL A 390 8.38 1.23 -0.83
N VAL A 391 8.62 2.21 0.05
CA VAL A 391 9.35 2.00 1.31
C VAL A 391 8.66 0.95 2.18
N PHE A 392 7.34 1.04 2.34
CA PHE A 392 6.55 0.06 3.09
C PHE A 392 6.79 -1.36 2.57
N LEU A 393 6.66 -1.56 1.26
CA LEU A 393 6.68 -2.87 0.63
C LEU A 393 8.08 -3.48 0.60
N VAL A 394 9.09 -2.69 0.23
CA VAL A 394 10.49 -3.14 0.19
C VAL A 394 11.02 -3.44 1.59
N GLN A 395 10.71 -2.60 2.57
CA GLN A 395 11.18 -2.83 3.94
C GLN A 395 10.47 -4.01 4.59
N LEU A 396 9.18 -4.21 4.29
CA LEU A 396 8.45 -5.38 4.78
C LEU A 396 9.03 -6.67 4.20
N GLN A 397 9.43 -6.67 2.94
CA GLN A 397 10.09 -7.81 2.32
C GLN A 397 11.45 -8.10 2.95
N LYS A 398 12.28 -7.06 3.18
CA LYS A 398 13.62 -7.19 3.79
C LYS A 398 13.59 -7.59 5.26
N ALA A 399 12.49 -7.35 5.97
CA ALA A 399 12.36 -7.75 7.36
C ALA A 399 12.50 -9.28 7.47
N PRO A 400 13.36 -9.82 8.35
CA PRO A 400 13.43 -11.25 8.58
C PRO A 400 12.11 -11.77 9.15
N ASP A 401 11.77 -13.01 8.82
CA ASP A 401 10.58 -13.66 9.38
C ASP A 401 10.67 -13.71 10.90
N LEU A 402 9.54 -13.49 11.59
CA LEU A 402 9.43 -13.43 13.06
C LEU A 402 10.23 -12.29 13.74
N LYS A 403 10.95 -11.44 13.00
CA LYS A 403 11.69 -10.30 13.57
C LYS A 403 11.12 -8.99 13.09
N TRP A 404 10.31 -8.36 13.94
CA TRP A 404 9.75 -7.05 13.65
C TRP A 404 10.81 -5.94 13.65
N ASN A 405 10.65 -4.99 12.74
CA ASN A 405 11.35 -3.71 12.78
C ASN A 405 10.40 -2.57 12.37
N VAL A 406 10.74 -1.34 12.75
CA VAL A 406 9.88 -0.16 12.53
C VAL A 406 9.84 0.31 11.07
N THR A 407 10.75 -0.16 10.21
CA THR A 407 11.00 0.46 8.90
C THR A 407 9.84 0.40 7.90
N PRO A 408 9.01 -0.66 7.82
CA PRO A 408 7.82 -0.65 6.98
C PRO A 408 6.77 0.36 7.47
N VAL A 409 6.64 0.52 8.80
CA VAL A 409 5.69 1.47 9.41
C VAL A 409 6.06 2.92 9.11
N VAL A 410 7.36 3.22 8.96
CA VAL A 410 7.80 4.52 8.45
C VAL A 410 7.32 4.74 7.01
N GLY A 411 7.39 3.71 6.16
CA GLY A 411 6.84 3.75 4.81
C GLY A 411 5.34 4.03 4.79
N THR A 412 4.57 3.37 5.66
CA THR A 412 3.11 3.61 5.75
C THR A 412 2.78 5.02 6.23
N ALA A 413 3.59 5.59 7.13
CA ALA A 413 3.44 6.99 7.56
C ALA A 413 3.70 7.98 6.40
N ILE A 414 4.77 7.78 5.63
CA ILE A 414 5.09 8.62 4.46
C ILE A 414 3.97 8.52 3.42
N ALA A 415 3.48 7.31 3.16
CA ALA A 415 2.42 7.07 2.18
C ALA A 415 1.12 7.79 2.57
N ALA A 416 0.73 7.68 3.86
CA ALA A 416 -0.44 8.35 4.42
C ALA A 416 -0.30 9.87 4.39
N ALA A 417 0.89 10.41 4.64
CA ALA A 417 1.15 11.86 4.55
C ALA A 417 0.95 12.40 3.14
N GLY A 418 1.54 11.74 2.13
CA GLY A 418 1.32 12.09 0.72
C GLY A 418 -0.17 11.98 0.34
N SER A 419 -0.82 10.91 0.80
CA SER A 419 -2.23 10.66 0.48
C SER A 419 -3.13 11.74 1.06
N GLN A 420 -2.83 12.22 2.27
CA GLN A 420 -3.60 13.30 2.88
C GLN A 420 -3.39 14.63 2.14
N ILE A 421 -2.16 14.97 1.74
CA ILE A 421 -1.88 16.19 0.96
C ILE A 421 -2.73 16.21 -0.32
N VAL A 422 -2.74 15.09 -1.06
CA VAL A 422 -3.56 14.96 -2.28
C VAL A 422 -5.04 15.08 -1.95
N THR A 423 -5.51 14.44 -0.88
CA THR A 423 -6.92 14.51 -0.45
C THR A 423 -7.37 15.95 -0.26
N THR A 424 -6.64 16.72 0.54
CA THR A 424 -6.98 18.10 0.89
C THR A 424 -6.95 19.00 -0.34
N VAL A 425 -5.92 18.88 -1.18
CA VAL A 425 -5.78 19.70 -2.40
C VAL A 425 -6.88 19.38 -3.42
N MET A 426 -7.14 18.10 -3.70
CA MET A 426 -8.08 17.66 -4.74
C MET A 426 -9.54 17.95 -4.38
N VAL A 427 -9.93 17.69 -3.12
CA VAL A 427 -11.29 17.98 -2.65
C VAL A 427 -11.54 19.49 -2.67
N THR A 428 -10.60 20.29 -2.16
CA THR A 428 -10.76 21.76 -2.13
C THR A 428 -10.81 22.34 -3.55
N TYR A 429 -9.98 21.85 -4.47
CA TYR A 429 -10.02 22.25 -5.88
C TYR A 429 -11.37 21.96 -6.52
N ALA A 430 -11.87 20.72 -6.41
CA ALA A 430 -13.11 20.33 -7.05
C ALA A 430 -14.33 21.09 -6.50
N VAL A 431 -14.38 21.33 -5.19
CA VAL A 431 -15.43 22.15 -4.55
C VAL A 431 -15.35 23.61 -5.01
N ASP A 432 -14.14 24.16 -5.20
CA ASP A 432 -13.96 25.53 -5.68
C ASP A 432 -14.35 25.71 -7.15
N CYS A 433 -14.27 24.67 -7.99
CA CYS A 433 -14.73 24.72 -9.38
C CYS A 433 -16.26 24.84 -9.52
N TYR A 434 -17.03 24.21 -8.62
CA TYR A 434 -18.50 24.22 -8.66
C TYR A 434 -19.08 24.47 -7.27
N ARG A 435 -18.92 25.69 -6.78
CA ARG A 435 -19.29 26.08 -5.41
C ARG A 435 -20.78 25.94 -5.11
N GLU A 436 -21.63 26.30 -6.06
CA GLU A 436 -23.09 26.19 -5.93
C GLU A 436 -23.56 24.73 -5.79
N GLU A 437 -22.77 23.80 -6.33
CA GLU A 437 -23.01 22.37 -6.31
C GLU A 437 -22.02 21.60 -5.43
N ALA A 438 -21.41 22.25 -4.44
CA ALA A 438 -20.38 21.66 -3.58
C ALA A 438 -20.81 20.32 -2.96
N ALA A 439 -22.09 20.20 -2.56
CA ALA A 439 -22.66 18.96 -2.06
C ALA A 439 -22.70 17.84 -3.12
N SER A 440 -23.05 18.16 -4.38
CA SER A 440 -23.02 17.20 -5.51
C SER A 440 -21.60 16.70 -5.75
N VAL A 441 -20.64 17.64 -5.79
CA VAL A 441 -19.24 17.36 -6.06
C VAL A 441 -18.65 16.46 -4.98
N GLY A 442 -18.92 16.77 -3.70
CA GLY A 442 -18.47 15.94 -2.58
C GLY A 442 -19.02 14.51 -2.63
N VAL A 443 -20.29 14.35 -2.98
CA VAL A 443 -20.92 13.03 -3.18
C VAL A 443 -20.25 12.28 -4.34
N PHE A 444 -20.02 12.94 -5.47
CA PHE A 444 -19.38 12.33 -6.63
C PHE A 444 -17.94 11.86 -6.32
N ILE A 445 -17.13 12.72 -5.70
CA ILE A 445 -15.76 12.38 -5.30
C ILE A 445 -15.76 11.19 -4.35
N THR A 446 -16.66 11.20 -3.36
CA THR A 446 -16.81 10.08 -2.42
C THR A 446 -17.20 8.80 -3.15
N PHE A 447 -18.15 8.86 -4.07
CA PHE A 447 -18.56 7.71 -4.87
C PHE A 447 -17.39 7.09 -5.65
N VAL A 448 -16.61 7.92 -6.36
CA VAL A 448 -15.43 7.46 -7.13
C VAL A 448 -14.38 6.85 -6.21
N ARG A 449 -14.04 7.53 -5.10
CA ARG A 449 -13.08 7.06 -4.10
C ARG A 449 -13.47 5.71 -3.52
N GLN A 450 -14.71 5.58 -3.06
CA GLN A 450 -15.20 4.38 -2.39
C GLN A 450 -15.40 3.22 -3.37
N THR A 451 -15.71 3.49 -4.63
CA THR A 451 -15.77 2.45 -5.68
C THR A 451 -14.41 1.77 -5.83
N TRP A 452 -13.35 2.54 -5.98
CA TRP A 452 -12.00 1.99 -6.06
C TRP A 452 -11.54 1.35 -4.74
N GLY A 453 -11.93 1.95 -3.62
CA GLY A 453 -11.66 1.38 -2.30
C GLY A 453 -12.32 0.03 -2.03
N PHE A 454 -13.51 -0.18 -2.58
CA PHE A 454 -14.19 -1.48 -2.55
C PHE A 454 -13.50 -2.49 -3.47
N ILE A 455 -13.06 -2.07 -4.66
CA ILE A 455 -12.45 -2.96 -5.65
C ILE A 455 -11.05 -3.44 -5.20
N GLY A 456 -10.25 -2.58 -4.57
CA GLY A 456 -8.88 -2.85 -4.10
C GLY A 456 -8.66 -4.23 -3.47
N PRO A 457 -9.32 -4.52 -2.33
CA PRO A 457 -9.14 -5.77 -1.59
C PRO A 457 -9.40 -7.06 -2.37
N PHE A 458 -10.11 -7.01 -3.52
CA PHE A 458 -10.34 -8.20 -4.34
C PHE A 458 -9.11 -8.62 -5.16
N TRP A 459 -8.15 -7.71 -5.38
CA TRP A 459 -6.96 -7.98 -6.20
C TRP A 459 -5.64 -7.71 -5.47
N PHE A 460 -5.65 -7.08 -4.29
CA PHE A 460 -4.43 -6.93 -3.47
C PHE A 460 -3.76 -8.27 -3.13
N PRO A 461 -4.46 -9.33 -2.65
CA PRO A 461 -3.79 -10.59 -2.32
C PRO A 461 -3.09 -11.19 -3.56
N ALA A 462 -3.78 -11.21 -4.71
CA ALA A 462 -3.19 -11.67 -5.97
C ALA A 462 -2.02 -10.79 -6.43
N MET A 463 -2.05 -9.48 -6.19
CA MET A 463 -0.93 -8.58 -6.48
C MET A 463 0.30 -8.91 -5.63
N PHE A 464 0.12 -9.21 -4.35
CA PHE A 464 1.23 -9.61 -3.48
C PHE A 464 1.75 -11.00 -3.83
N GLU A 465 0.87 -11.98 -4.03
CA GLU A 465 1.24 -13.34 -4.42
C GLU A 465 1.97 -13.40 -5.78
N LYS A 466 1.58 -12.58 -6.77
CA LYS A 466 2.08 -12.66 -8.15
C LYS A 466 3.14 -11.62 -8.50
N GLY A 467 3.07 -10.43 -7.93
CA GLY A 467 3.69 -9.23 -8.51
C GLY A 467 4.73 -8.56 -7.64
N LEU A 468 4.52 -8.41 -6.33
CA LEU A 468 5.35 -7.47 -5.56
C LEU A 468 6.45 -8.10 -4.72
N TYR A 469 6.21 -9.27 -4.12
CA TYR A 469 7.33 -10.07 -3.60
C TYR A 469 8.22 -10.51 -4.75
N VAL A 470 7.64 -10.86 -5.90
CA VAL A 470 8.38 -11.38 -7.05
C VAL A 470 9.12 -10.30 -7.83
N SER A 471 8.69 -9.03 -7.94
CA SER A 471 9.48 -8.03 -8.71
C SER A 471 10.72 -7.54 -7.96
N ALA A 472 10.61 -7.33 -6.65
CA ALA A 472 11.74 -6.94 -5.80
C ALA A 472 12.56 -8.17 -5.35
N ALA A 473 11.93 -9.34 -5.19
CA ALA A 473 12.68 -10.60 -5.04
C ALA A 473 13.28 -11.06 -6.36
N LEU A 474 12.73 -10.81 -7.54
CA LEU A 474 13.40 -11.08 -8.81
C LEU A 474 14.54 -10.09 -8.98
N ALA A 475 14.33 -8.79 -8.75
CA ALA A 475 15.45 -7.84 -8.71
C ALA A 475 16.54 -8.20 -7.66
N GLN A 476 16.21 -8.94 -6.59
CA GLN A 476 17.18 -9.46 -5.60
C GLN A 476 17.63 -10.92 -5.81
N MET A 477 16.87 -11.76 -6.51
CA MET A 477 17.15 -13.18 -6.82
C MET A 477 17.89 -13.28 -8.15
N GLU A 478 17.54 -12.49 -9.16
CA GLU A 478 18.41 -12.24 -10.33
C GLU A 478 19.71 -11.54 -9.92
N ALA A 479 19.75 -10.86 -8.77
CA ALA A 479 20.97 -10.28 -8.23
C ALA A 479 21.75 -11.19 -7.26
N ARG A 480 21.18 -12.30 -6.78
CA ARG A 480 21.95 -13.34 -6.08
C ARG A 480 22.46 -14.32 -7.13
N ARG A 481 23.67 -14.06 -7.61
CA ARG A 481 24.43 -15.04 -8.38
C ARG A 481 24.38 -16.40 -7.68
N PRO A 482 24.19 -17.51 -8.41
CA PRO A 482 24.26 -18.82 -7.80
C PRO A 482 25.60 -18.96 -7.07
N PRO A 483 25.64 -19.57 -5.88
CA PRO A 483 26.89 -19.81 -5.17
C PRO A 483 27.89 -20.52 -6.09
N GLU A 484 29.10 -19.97 -6.15
CA GLU A 484 30.23 -20.49 -6.91
C GLU A 484 31.28 -21.04 -5.95
N TYR A 485 31.53 -22.34 -6.02
CA TYR A 485 32.55 -23.02 -5.23
C TYR A 485 33.75 -23.36 -6.11
N THR A 486 34.91 -22.80 -5.81
CA THR A 486 36.13 -23.02 -6.61
C THR A 486 37.03 -24.03 -5.93
N ILE A 487 37.38 -25.10 -6.64
CA ILE A 487 38.28 -26.17 -6.21
C ILE A 487 39.52 -26.12 -7.09
N ASP A 488 40.65 -25.77 -6.49
CA ASP A 488 41.94 -25.73 -7.18
C ASP A 488 42.64 -27.09 -7.11
N LEU A 489 43.01 -27.63 -8.26
CA LEU A 489 43.74 -28.88 -8.41
C LEU A 489 44.98 -28.67 -9.28
N SER A 490 46.02 -29.46 -9.03
CA SER A 490 47.13 -29.61 -9.96
C SER A 490 47.21 -31.03 -10.45
N ALA A 491 47.55 -31.20 -11.72
CA ALA A 491 47.74 -32.50 -12.32
C ALA A 491 48.82 -32.46 -13.40
N ASP A 492 49.57 -33.55 -13.53
CA ASP A 492 50.39 -33.80 -14.70
C ASP A 492 49.52 -34.29 -15.86
N ARG A 493 50.04 -34.19 -17.09
CA ARG A 493 49.30 -34.56 -18.30
C ARG A 493 48.77 -36.00 -18.26
N SER A 494 49.54 -36.93 -17.71
CA SER A 494 49.19 -38.34 -17.58
C SER A 494 48.02 -38.58 -16.62
N SER A 495 47.94 -37.82 -15.53
CA SER A 495 47.00 -38.10 -14.44
C SER A 495 45.87 -37.06 -14.31
N VAL A 496 45.69 -36.16 -15.29
CA VAL A 496 44.51 -35.25 -15.35
C VAL A 496 43.22 -36.05 -15.30
N LYS A 497 43.15 -37.15 -16.06
CA LYS A 497 41.99 -38.05 -16.04
C LYS A 497 41.81 -38.68 -14.67
N ASP A 498 42.89 -39.08 -14.02
CA ASP A 498 42.87 -39.75 -12.72
C ASP A 498 42.30 -38.84 -11.64
N VAL A 499 42.68 -37.56 -11.66
CA VAL A 499 42.23 -36.55 -10.71
C VAL A 499 40.77 -36.12 -10.96
N VAL A 500 40.37 -35.98 -12.23
CA VAL A 500 39.06 -35.43 -12.62
C VAL A 500 37.97 -36.50 -12.70
N LYS A 501 38.23 -37.58 -13.45
CA LYS A 501 37.33 -38.71 -13.69
C LYS A 501 37.65 -39.91 -12.81
N GLY A 502 38.94 -40.21 -12.64
CA GLY A 502 39.46 -41.53 -12.25
C GLY A 502 39.57 -42.50 -13.45
N LEU A 503 40.45 -43.49 -13.37
CA LEU A 503 40.76 -44.43 -14.46
C LEU A 503 39.91 -45.70 -14.45
N GLN A 504 39.70 -46.22 -15.66
CA GLN A 504 39.32 -47.60 -15.90
C GLN A 504 40.59 -48.32 -16.39
N GLN A 505 41.13 -49.24 -15.56
CA GLN A 505 42.20 -50.23 -15.85
C GLN A 505 43.69 -49.88 -15.54
N TYR A 506 44.30 -50.75 -14.73
CA TYR A 506 45.68 -51.26 -14.89
C TYR A 506 45.61 -52.81 -14.89
N PRO A 507 46.31 -53.53 -15.79
CA PRO A 507 46.39 -54.98 -15.71
C PRO A 507 47.47 -55.37 -14.68
N HIS A 508 47.08 -55.55 -13.41
CA HIS A 508 47.92 -56.30 -12.49
C HIS A 508 47.60 -57.79 -12.58
N ARG A 509 48.62 -58.59 -12.89
CA ARG A 509 48.56 -60.05 -12.88
C ARG A 509 48.04 -60.53 -11.52
N ASN A 510 46.98 -61.34 -11.57
CA ASN A 510 46.35 -62.09 -10.47
C ASN A 510 45.53 -61.26 -9.47
N LEU A 511 44.23 -61.15 -9.73
CA LEU A 511 43.08 -61.28 -8.80
C LEU A 511 41.80 -60.80 -9.52
N ASP A 512 40.72 -61.59 -9.46
CA ASP A 512 39.42 -61.34 -10.08
C ASP A 512 38.61 -60.20 -9.41
N SER A 513 39.16 -58.98 -9.38
CA SER A 513 38.41 -57.78 -8.97
C SER A 513 38.73 -56.60 -9.90
N TYR A 514 37.75 -56.26 -10.74
CA TYR A 514 37.77 -55.07 -11.59
C TYR A 514 37.71 -53.80 -10.71
N SER A 515 38.85 -53.28 -10.26
CA SER A 515 38.90 -52.00 -9.54
C SER A 515 38.89 -50.84 -10.53
N ARG A 516 37.82 -50.03 -10.51
CA ARG A 516 37.70 -48.74 -11.19
C ARG A 516 38.24 -47.66 -10.23
N SER A 517 39.06 -46.72 -10.70
CA SER A 517 39.46 -45.53 -9.94
C SER A 517 38.57 -44.35 -10.37
N ILE A 518 38.14 -43.50 -9.43
CA ILE A 518 37.14 -42.44 -9.61
C ILE A 518 37.54 -41.09 -8.96
N GLY A 519 37.53 -40.00 -9.73
CA GLY A 519 38.04 -38.67 -9.38
C GLY A 519 36.99 -37.69 -8.82
N VAL A 520 37.42 -36.44 -8.62
CA VAL A 520 36.69 -35.39 -7.85
C VAL A 520 35.26 -35.12 -8.34
N LEU A 521 34.96 -35.31 -9.64
CA LEU A 521 33.64 -35.07 -10.19
C LEU A 521 32.58 -36.01 -9.61
N HIS A 522 32.91 -37.28 -9.40
CA HIS A 522 31.97 -38.23 -8.79
C HIS A 522 31.73 -37.91 -7.32
N THR A 523 32.71 -37.36 -6.60
CA THR A 523 32.52 -36.87 -5.23
C THR A 523 31.48 -35.75 -5.20
N ILE A 524 31.53 -34.81 -6.14
CA ILE A 524 30.51 -33.73 -6.25
C ILE A 524 29.14 -34.32 -6.58
N PHE A 525 29.05 -35.19 -7.58
CA PHE A 525 27.78 -35.83 -7.95
C PHE A 525 27.22 -36.70 -6.84
N PHE A 526 28.03 -37.41 -6.05
CA PHE A 526 27.54 -38.21 -4.93
C PHE A 526 26.75 -37.39 -3.91
N HIS A 527 27.10 -36.12 -3.73
CA HIS A 527 26.44 -35.21 -2.78
C HIS A 527 25.36 -34.32 -3.39
N ARG A 528 25.26 -34.26 -4.72
CA ARG A 528 24.37 -33.33 -5.45
C ARG A 528 23.51 -34.00 -6.52
N TYR A 529 23.62 -35.31 -6.68
CA TYR A 529 22.72 -36.13 -7.49
C TYR A 529 21.68 -36.77 -6.59
N PHE A 530 20.43 -36.33 -6.74
CA PHE A 530 19.33 -36.65 -5.83
C PHE A 530 18.50 -37.87 -6.27
N THR A 531 18.96 -38.61 -7.27
CA THR A 531 18.36 -39.89 -7.66
C THR A 531 18.81 -40.98 -6.68
N PRO A 532 18.00 -42.01 -6.37
CA PRO A 532 18.43 -43.09 -5.47
C PRO A 532 19.72 -43.76 -5.95
N LEU A 533 20.76 -43.74 -5.11
CA LEU A 533 22.07 -44.33 -5.39
C LEU A 533 22.39 -45.47 -4.43
N HIS A 534 23.09 -46.48 -4.93
CA HIS A 534 23.75 -47.48 -4.08
C HIS A 534 25.11 -46.92 -3.63
N PRO A 535 25.38 -46.87 -2.31
CA PRO A 535 26.66 -46.35 -1.81
C PRO A 535 27.80 -47.25 -2.28
N ALA A 536 28.79 -46.65 -2.94
CA ALA A 536 29.98 -47.33 -3.43
C ALA A 536 31.19 -46.41 -3.24
N THR A 537 32.37 -47.00 -3.03
CA THR A 537 33.62 -46.30 -2.74
C THR A 537 34.76 -46.92 -3.54
N HIS A 538 35.74 -46.10 -3.96
CA HIS A 538 36.87 -46.53 -4.78
C HIS A 538 38.15 -45.77 -4.45
N ASP A 539 39.32 -46.38 -4.67
CA ASP A 539 40.62 -45.78 -4.36
C ASP A 539 41.24 -45.07 -5.57
N VAL A 540 41.69 -43.83 -5.38
CA VAL A 540 42.39 -42.99 -6.37
C VAL A 540 43.60 -42.33 -5.74
N LEU A 541 44.78 -42.58 -6.30
CA LEU A 541 46.03 -42.09 -5.74
C LEU A 541 46.11 -42.35 -4.21
N ASP A 542 45.82 -43.59 -3.81
CA ASP A 542 45.76 -44.06 -2.41
C ASP A 542 44.69 -43.36 -1.52
N ILE A 543 43.68 -42.72 -2.11
CA ILE A 543 42.56 -42.06 -1.41
C ILE A 543 41.24 -42.74 -1.77
N THR A 544 40.48 -43.19 -0.77
CA THR A 544 39.13 -43.75 -0.96
C THR A 544 38.07 -42.65 -1.12
N LEU A 545 37.42 -42.59 -2.27
CA LEU A 545 36.41 -41.58 -2.64
C LEU A 545 35.03 -42.20 -2.89
N PRO A 546 33.93 -41.48 -2.59
CA PRO A 546 32.57 -41.94 -2.88
C PRO A 546 32.25 -41.88 -4.38
N TYR A 547 31.46 -42.84 -4.86
CA TYR A 547 31.16 -43.04 -6.28
C TYR A 547 29.65 -43.14 -6.56
N VAL A 548 29.28 -42.64 -7.74
CA VAL A 548 27.92 -42.70 -8.29
C VAL A 548 27.85 -43.79 -9.36
N SER A 549 27.13 -44.87 -9.10
CA SER A 549 26.97 -46.03 -9.98
C SER A 549 25.96 -45.81 -11.12
N ASP A 550 26.04 -44.68 -11.82
CA ASP A 550 25.17 -44.31 -12.94
C ASP A 550 25.98 -44.25 -14.26
N GLU A 551 25.60 -45.08 -15.24
CA GLU A 551 26.27 -45.17 -16.54
C GLU A 551 26.18 -43.87 -17.36
N THR A 552 25.12 -43.08 -17.16
CA THR A 552 24.91 -41.81 -17.86
C THR A 552 25.90 -40.75 -17.39
N ILE A 553 26.11 -40.67 -16.07
CA ILE A 553 27.08 -39.76 -15.45
C ILE A 553 28.50 -40.16 -15.83
N GLU A 554 28.81 -41.45 -15.82
CA GLU A 554 30.11 -41.99 -16.23
C GLU A 554 30.48 -41.57 -17.67
N ARG A 555 29.56 -41.79 -18.62
CA ARG A 555 29.75 -41.40 -20.04
C ARG A 555 29.88 -39.89 -20.21
N LEU A 556 29.14 -39.09 -19.44
CA LEU A 556 29.23 -37.63 -19.47
C LEU A 556 30.59 -37.14 -18.96
N ILE A 557 31.02 -37.62 -17.80
CA ILE A 557 32.31 -37.28 -17.20
C ILE A 557 33.44 -37.69 -18.15
N GLU A 558 33.36 -38.87 -18.75
CA GLU A 558 34.33 -39.35 -19.74
C GLU A 558 34.42 -38.43 -20.96
N SER A 559 33.27 -38.10 -21.56
CA SER A 559 33.19 -37.20 -22.72
C SER A 559 33.83 -35.83 -22.41
N LYS A 560 33.55 -35.28 -21.24
CA LYS A 560 34.00 -33.94 -20.82
C LYS A 560 35.46 -33.93 -20.39
N SER A 561 35.94 -34.99 -19.75
CA SER A 561 37.36 -35.19 -19.46
C SER A 561 38.19 -35.33 -20.74
N ASN A 562 37.67 -36.02 -21.76
CA ASN A 562 38.30 -36.09 -23.08
C ASN A 562 38.28 -34.75 -23.83
N ALA A 563 37.23 -33.94 -23.65
CA ALA A 563 37.17 -32.58 -24.20
C ALA A 563 38.17 -31.63 -23.50
N LEU A 564 38.33 -31.77 -22.18
CA LEU A 564 39.33 -31.04 -21.39
C LEU A 564 40.76 -31.32 -21.89
N LEU A 565 41.12 -32.60 -22.06
CA LEU A 565 42.44 -32.96 -22.60
C LEU A 565 42.69 -32.37 -23.99
N ARG A 566 41.69 -32.43 -24.88
CA ARG A 566 41.80 -31.82 -26.22
C ARG A 566 41.99 -30.31 -26.16
N SER A 567 41.37 -29.63 -25.20
CA SER A 567 41.55 -28.18 -25.01
C SER A 567 42.95 -27.82 -24.50
N LEU A 568 43.59 -28.71 -23.72
CA LEU A 568 44.96 -28.56 -23.26
C LEU A 568 46.00 -28.73 -24.39
N ASP A 569 45.66 -29.49 -25.44
CA ASP A 569 46.50 -29.73 -26.60
C ASP A 569 46.38 -28.66 -27.70
N THR A 570 45.44 -27.72 -27.58
CA THR A 570 45.22 -26.68 -28.59
C THR A 570 46.26 -25.57 -28.45
N PRO A 571 47.15 -25.33 -29.45
CA PRO A 571 48.17 -24.29 -29.37
C PRO A 571 47.54 -22.89 -29.32
N ALA A 572 48.11 -22.00 -28.52
CA ALA A 572 47.61 -20.65 -28.21
C ALA A 572 47.36 -19.73 -29.43
N ALA A 573 47.76 -20.13 -30.65
CA ALA A 573 47.66 -19.34 -31.87
C ALA A 573 46.27 -19.37 -32.57
N GLN A 574 45.30 -20.17 -32.10
CA GLN A 574 43.93 -20.21 -32.65
C GLN A 574 42.86 -19.57 -31.74
N ILE A 575 43.27 -18.92 -30.65
CA ILE A 575 42.35 -18.33 -29.66
C ILE A 575 42.12 -16.84 -29.99
N SER A 576 40.86 -16.44 -30.18
CA SER A 576 40.46 -15.04 -30.44
C SER A 576 40.89 -14.08 -29.32
N PRO A 577 41.10 -12.77 -29.59
CA PRO A 577 41.86 -11.86 -28.71
C PRO A 577 41.21 -11.49 -27.38
N SER A 578 39.98 -11.92 -27.10
CA SER A 578 39.18 -11.43 -25.97
C SER A 578 39.11 -12.39 -24.77
N SER A 579 39.80 -13.53 -24.81
CA SER A 579 39.91 -14.44 -23.68
C SER A 579 41.37 -14.88 -23.53
N THR A 580 42.04 -14.43 -22.48
CA THR A 580 43.38 -14.90 -22.12
C THR A 580 43.28 -16.03 -21.08
N PRO A 581 43.19 -17.31 -21.47
CA PRO A 581 43.57 -18.38 -20.56
C PRO A 581 45.09 -18.31 -20.36
N LYS A 582 45.54 -18.31 -19.11
CA LYS A 582 46.97 -18.45 -18.79
C LYS A 582 47.46 -19.81 -19.33
N PRO A 583 48.62 -19.88 -20.01
CA PRO A 583 49.13 -21.14 -20.54
C PRO A 583 49.27 -22.17 -19.41
N GLY A 584 48.64 -23.34 -19.56
CA GLY A 584 48.68 -24.42 -18.58
C GLY A 584 47.59 -24.40 -17.50
N ARG A 585 46.54 -23.56 -17.58
CA ARG A 585 45.35 -23.64 -16.70
C ARG A 585 44.11 -23.98 -17.53
N SER A 586 43.29 -24.91 -17.04
CA SER A 586 42.00 -25.23 -17.65
C SER A 586 40.93 -25.38 -16.58
N THR A 587 39.69 -25.02 -16.90
CA THR A 587 38.59 -24.93 -15.95
C THR A 587 37.46 -25.85 -16.38
N LEU A 588 36.94 -26.64 -15.44
CA LEU A 588 35.67 -27.35 -15.56
C LEU A 588 34.63 -26.68 -14.68
N VAL A 589 33.40 -26.52 -15.19
CA VAL A 589 32.29 -26.01 -14.38
C VAL A 589 31.15 -27.02 -14.37
N VAL A 590 30.77 -27.52 -13.19
CA VAL A 590 29.57 -28.34 -13.00
C VAL A 590 28.46 -27.41 -12.52
N GLN A 591 27.36 -27.36 -13.27
CA GLN A 591 26.21 -26.53 -12.94
C GLN A 591 25.01 -27.40 -12.60
N PHE A 592 24.34 -27.08 -11.51
CA PHE A 592 23.03 -27.66 -11.15
C PHE A 592 21.95 -26.62 -11.38
N SER A 593 20.86 -27.06 -12.01
CA SER A 593 19.74 -26.20 -12.40
C SER A 593 18.41 -26.75 -11.90
N GLU A 594 17.41 -25.90 -11.85
CA GLU A 594 16.02 -26.25 -11.57
C GLU A 594 15.20 -25.91 -12.81
N LYS A 595 14.38 -26.85 -13.29
CA LYS A 595 13.39 -26.55 -14.33
C LYS A 595 12.26 -25.76 -13.71
N ARG A 596 12.15 -24.48 -14.04
CA ARG A 596 11.00 -23.65 -13.65
C ARG A 596 10.05 -23.48 -14.82
N ARG A 597 8.76 -23.69 -14.55
CA ARG A 597 7.71 -23.29 -15.48
C ARG A 597 7.55 -21.78 -15.41
N ARG A 598 7.78 -21.10 -16.53
CA ARG A 598 7.52 -19.66 -16.65
C ARG A 598 6.05 -19.39 -16.36
N LYS A 599 5.73 -18.64 -15.29
CA LYS A 599 4.34 -18.27 -14.98
C LYS A 599 3.86 -17.20 -15.98
N SER A 600 2.61 -17.34 -16.42
CA SER A 600 1.96 -16.50 -17.43
C SER A 600 2.16 -15.01 -17.18
N THR A 601 2.67 -14.30 -18.19
CA THR A 601 2.54 -12.84 -18.26
C THR A 601 1.08 -12.46 -18.53
N TRP A 602 0.68 -11.25 -18.14
CA TRP A 602 -0.68 -10.67 -18.26
C TRP A 602 -1.36 -10.84 -19.64
N PHE A 603 -0.60 -11.10 -20.71
CA PHE A 603 -1.09 -11.22 -22.08
C PHE A 603 -1.26 -12.65 -22.62
N GLY A 604 -1.29 -13.68 -21.77
CA GLY A 604 -1.77 -15.01 -22.18
C GLY A 604 -0.93 -15.75 -23.21
N VAL A 605 0.34 -15.38 -23.43
CA VAL A 605 1.26 -16.19 -24.22
C VAL A 605 1.95 -17.20 -23.32
N GLN A 606 1.49 -18.46 -23.37
CA GLN A 606 2.26 -19.60 -22.88
C GLN A 606 3.32 -19.97 -23.92
N LYS A 607 4.59 -20.08 -23.51
CA LYS A 607 5.50 -21.20 -23.84
C LYS A 607 6.91 -20.98 -23.29
N GLY A 608 7.45 -22.01 -22.63
CA GLY A 608 8.87 -22.15 -22.27
C GLY A 608 9.08 -22.71 -20.87
N GLU A 609 9.74 -23.85 -20.77
CA GLU A 609 10.46 -24.27 -19.55
C GLU A 609 11.78 -23.49 -19.52
N GLU A 610 12.14 -22.92 -18.37
CA GLU A 610 13.39 -22.19 -18.17
C GLU A 610 14.23 -22.93 -17.12
N GLU A 611 15.48 -23.25 -17.47
CA GLU A 611 16.43 -23.86 -16.55
C GLU A 611 17.20 -22.76 -15.82
N MET A 612 16.97 -22.62 -14.52
CA MET A 612 17.65 -21.63 -13.68
C MET A 612 18.75 -22.32 -12.90
N VAL A 613 20.00 -21.88 -13.08
CA VAL A 613 21.17 -22.41 -12.35
C VAL A 613 21.11 -21.95 -10.91
N TRP A 614 21.20 -22.89 -9.96
CA TRP A 614 21.17 -22.59 -8.52
C TRP A 614 22.48 -22.93 -7.80
N GLU A 615 23.43 -23.62 -8.44
CA GLU A 615 24.74 -23.94 -7.87
C GLU A 615 25.80 -24.18 -8.96
N ASN A 616 27.01 -23.65 -8.76
CA ASN A 616 28.17 -23.82 -9.65
C ASN A 616 29.39 -24.36 -8.89
N TRP A 617 29.98 -25.45 -9.39
CA TRP A 617 31.29 -25.94 -8.95
C TRP A 617 32.33 -25.68 -10.04
N ILE A 618 33.32 -24.85 -9.73
CA ILE A 618 34.41 -24.47 -10.61
C ILE A 618 35.64 -25.29 -10.20
N ILE A 619 36.11 -26.16 -11.07
CA ILE A 619 37.30 -26.98 -10.85
C ILE A 619 38.41 -26.42 -11.73
N ASP A 620 39.36 -25.74 -11.09
CA ASP A 620 40.50 -25.13 -11.76
C ASP A 620 41.70 -26.06 -11.71
N ILE A 621 42.16 -26.46 -12.90
CA ILE A 621 43.22 -27.45 -13.05
C ILE A 621 44.48 -26.75 -13.56
N THR A 622 45.54 -26.81 -12.75
CA THR A 622 46.86 -26.28 -13.08
C THR A 622 47.76 -27.42 -13.56
N MET A 623 48.28 -27.31 -14.78
CA MET A 623 49.16 -28.30 -15.39
C MET A 623 50.56 -28.24 -14.77
N THR A 624 51.04 -29.38 -14.30
CA THR A 624 52.42 -29.55 -13.84
C THR A 624 53.21 -30.39 -14.84
N SER A 625 54.46 -30.01 -15.11
CA SER A 625 55.37 -30.78 -15.96
C SER A 625 56.59 -31.18 -15.15
N ALA A 626 56.88 -32.48 -15.04
CA ALA A 626 58.13 -32.96 -14.46
C ALA A 626 59.19 -33.15 -15.54
N ARG A 627 60.43 -32.75 -15.27
CA ARG A 627 61.59 -32.96 -16.17
C ARG A 627 62.45 -34.16 -15.76
N SER A 628 62.19 -34.74 -14.58
CA SER A 628 62.93 -35.88 -14.02
C SER A 628 62.02 -36.82 -13.22
N GLU A 629 62.37 -38.11 -13.13
CA GLU A 629 61.65 -39.10 -12.32
C GLU A 629 61.46 -38.71 -10.84
N PRO A 630 62.47 -38.18 -10.11
CA PRO A 630 62.26 -37.74 -8.72
C PRO A 630 61.30 -36.56 -8.60
N GLU A 631 61.27 -35.67 -9.60
CA GLU A 631 60.31 -34.56 -9.67
C GLU A 631 58.89 -35.08 -9.97
N ALA A 632 58.75 -36.10 -10.81
CA ALA A 632 57.46 -36.75 -11.08
C ALA A 632 56.88 -37.43 -9.83
N ALA A 633 57.72 -38.14 -9.06
CA ALA A 633 57.32 -38.75 -7.79
C ALA A 633 56.90 -37.70 -6.74
N ARG A 634 57.60 -36.56 -6.70
CA ARG A 634 57.23 -35.42 -5.83
C ARG A 634 55.92 -34.78 -6.27
N ASN A 635 55.73 -34.55 -7.57
CA ASN A 635 54.49 -34.00 -8.12
C ASN A 635 53.31 -34.90 -7.80
N ARG A 636 53.46 -36.22 -7.93
CA ARG A 636 52.42 -37.20 -7.57
C ARG A 636 51.99 -37.09 -6.10
N ARG A 637 52.94 -37.01 -5.16
CA ARG A 637 52.62 -36.81 -3.73
C ARG A 637 51.89 -35.49 -3.46
N VAL A 638 52.22 -34.44 -4.21
CA VAL A 638 51.53 -33.14 -4.10
C VAL A 638 50.11 -33.23 -4.67
N MET A 639 49.94 -33.93 -5.79
CA MET A 639 48.63 -34.18 -6.40
C MET A 639 47.72 -34.99 -5.47
N GLU A 640 48.26 -36.03 -4.82
CA GLU A 640 47.59 -36.82 -3.77
C GLU A 640 47.09 -35.93 -2.65
N SER A 641 48.00 -35.14 -2.05
CA SER A 641 47.65 -34.23 -0.96
C SER A 641 46.61 -33.18 -1.36
N GLN A 642 46.70 -32.65 -2.58
CA GLN A 642 45.72 -31.68 -3.11
C GLN A 642 44.36 -32.32 -3.39
N LEU A 643 44.32 -33.53 -3.94
CA LEU A 643 43.08 -34.26 -4.18
C LEU A 643 42.36 -34.60 -2.87
N GLN A 644 43.12 -35.00 -1.84
CA GLN A 644 42.58 -35.22 -0.50
C GLN A 644 41.99 -33.93 0.08
N LYS A 645 42.71 -32.81 -0.04
CA LYS A 645 42.25 -31.51 0.43
C LYS A 645 40.98 -31.05 -0.32
N ALA A 646 40.98 -31.15 -1.63
CA ALA A 646 39.84 -30.81 -2.49
C ALA A 646 38.60 -31.66 -2.15
N THR A 647 38.77 -32.95 -1.88
CA THR A 647 37.68 -33.83 -1.47
C THR A 647 37.09 -33.42 -0.12
N MET A 648 37.95 -33.15 0.87
CA MET A 648 37.50 -32.67 2.18
C MET A 648 36.80 -31.32 2.08
N GLU A 649 37.29 -30.43 1.22
CA GLU A 649 36.67 -29.14 0.94
C GLU A 649 35.27 -29.29 0.30
N VAL A 650 35.11 -30.20 -0.66
CA VAL A 650 33.78 -30.55 -1.21
C VAL A 650 32.84 -31.03 -0.11
N ILE A 651 33.29 -31.94 0.77
CA ILE A 651 32.48 -32.48 1.86
C ILE A 651 32.11 -31.38 2.87
N GLU A 652 33.03 -30.48 3.20
CA GLU A 652 32.79 -29.37 4.12
C GLU A 652 31.77 -28.38 3.54
N ILE A 653 31.96 -27.98 2.27
CA ILE A 653 31.05 -27.07 1.56
C ILE A 653 29.66 -27.69 1.48
N VAL A 654 29.55 -28.94 1.04
CA VAL A 654 28.28 -29.66 0.95
C VAL A 654 27.56 -29.72 2.30
N ASN A 655 28.30 -29.89 3.39
CA ASN A 655 27.71 -29.99 4.72
C ASN A 655 27.30 -28.64 5.31
N ARG A 656 28.05 -27.58 5.00
CA ARG A 656 27.74 -26.21 5.44
C ARG A 656 26.57 -25.62 4.66
N GLU A 657 26.55 -25.84 3.34
CA GLU A 657 25.62 -25.24 2.40
C GLU A 657 24.54 -26.28 2.01
N LYS A 658 23.67 -26.62 2.97
CA LYS A 658 22.52 -27.52 2.74
C LYS A 658 21.23 -26.75 2.46
N GLU A 659 21.12 -25.52 2.95
CA GLU A 659 19.87 -24.75 2.98
C GLU A 659 19.55 -24.03 1.65
N HIS A 660 20.52 -23.90 0.73
CA HIS A 660 20.31 -23.23 -0.56
C HIS A 660 19.81 -24.17 -1.67
N ILE A 661 19.75 -25.49 -1.42
CA ILE A 661 19.20 -26.46 -2.36
C ILE A 661 17.69 -26.18 -2.52
N PRO A 662 17.17 -25.97 -3.76
CA PRO A 662 15.76 -25.71 -3.97
C PRO A 662 14.86 -26.86 -3.49
N PRO A 663 13.59 -26.60 -3.14
CA PRO A 663 12.65 -27.66 -2.84
C PRO A 663 12.36 -28.50 -4.09
N ILE A 664 12.30 -29.82 -3.95
CA ILE A 664 11.95 -30.73 -5.05
C ILE A 664 10.47 -30.55 -5.40
N THR A 665 10.22 -30.01 -6.60
CA THR A 665 8.86 -29.65 -7.08
C THR A 665 8.38 -30.53 -8.24
N THR A 666 9.23 -31.43 -8.72
CA THR A 666 8.97 -32.32 -9.86
C THR A 666 8.93 -33.79 -9.44
N SER A 667 8.16 -34.60 -10.18
CA SER A 667 8.14 -36.05 -10.06
C SER A 667 9.06 -36.77 -11.06
N GLU A 668 9.92 -36.02 -11.76
CA GLU A 668 10.97 -36.59 -12.63
C GLU A 668 12.01 -37.37 -11.80
N VAL A 669 12.62 -38.38 -12.42
CA VAL A 669 13.62 -39.26 -11.78
C VAL A 669 14.86 -38.48 -11.32
N ASN A 670 15.22 -37.41 -12.03
CA ASN A 670 16.23 -36.45 -11.61
C ASN A 670 15.56 -35.07 -11.41
N PRO A 671 15.43 -34.58 -10.16
CA PRO A 671 14.74 -33.33 -9.89
C PRO A 671 15.55 -32.08 -10.29
N PHE A 672 16.87 -32.19 -10.47
CA PHE A 672 17.75 -31.08 -10.81
C PHE A 672 18.64 -31.43 -12.02
N PRO A 673 18.36 -30.89 -13.22
CA PRO A 673 19.24 -31.09 -14.36
C PRO A 673 20.63 -30.50 -14.09
N PHE A 674 21.64 -31.11 -14.69
CA PHE A 674 23.03 -30.69 -14.53
C PHE A 674 23.78 -30.69 -15.86
N GLN A 675 24.81 -29.86 -15.94
CA GLN A 675 25.73 -29.82 -17.08
C GLN A 675 27.17 -29.60 -16.65
N ILE A 676 28.11 -30.14 -17.44
CA ILE A 676 29.55 -29.92 -17.27
C ILE A 676 30.06 -29.09 -18.46
N LEU A 677 30.63 -27.94 -18.18
CA LEU A 677 31.21 -27.01 -19.16
C LEU A 677 32.74 -27.07 -19.08
N VAL A 678 33.40 -27.03 -20.24
CA VAL A 678 34.87 -27.02 -20.37
C VAL A 678 35.29 -25.64 -20.86
N ASN A 679 36.12 -24.93 -20.08
CA ASN A 679 36.59 -23.58 -20.36
C ASN A 679 35.47 -22.61 -20.80
N PRO A 680 34.41 -22.42 -19.98
CA PRO A 680 33.33 -21.50 -20.34
C PRO A 680 33.86 -20.07 -20.55
N LYS A 681 33.36 -19.37 -21.57
CA LYS A 681 33.74 -17.97 -21.83
C LYS A 681 33.23 -17.09 -20.68
N GLY A 682 34.10 -16.27 -20.10
CA GLY A 682 33.67 -15.28 -19.11
C GLY A 682 32.66 -14.32 -19.71
N GLU A 683 31.48 -14.20 -19.11
CA GLU A 683 30.44 -13.28 -19.55
C GLU A 683 30.95 -11.83 -19.52
N GLY A 684 30.79 -11.14 -20.64
CA GLY A 684 31.20 -9.75 -20.83
C GLY A 684 30.48 -8.80 -19.86
N TRP A 685 31.13 -7.68 -19.57
CA TRP A 685 30.67 -6.64 -18.64
C TRP A 685 29.22 -6.14 -18.86
N GLY A 686 28.63 -6.29 -20.06
CA GLY A 686 27.27 -5.82 -20.38
C GLY A 686 26.13 -6.62 -19.74
N GLN A 687 26.28 -7.95 -19.56
CA GLN A 687 25.26 -8.77 -18.87
C GLN A 687 25.37 -8.66 -17.34
N ARG A 688 26.49 -8.14 -16.82
CA ARG A 688 26.73 -7.96 -15.38
C ARG A 688 25.90 -6.83 -14.73
N ILE A 689 25.22 -5.99 -15.52
CA ILE A 689 24.47 -4.82 -15.03
C ILE A 689 22.95 -4.97 -15.21
N GLY A 690 22.45 -6.10 -15.74
CA GLY A 690 21.00 -6.37 -15.74
C GLY A 690 20.17 -5.30 -16.45
N ILE A 691 20.61 -4.88 -17.64
CA ILE A 691 19.79 -4.07 -18.56
C ILE A 691 19.38 -5.01 -19.69
N PHE A 692 18.11 -5.41 -19.68
CA PHE A 692 17.39 -5.91 -20.86
C PHE A 692 16.44 -4.82 -21.35
#